data_AF-A0A5K7Z6R6-F1
#
_entry.id   AF-A0A5K7Z6R6-F1
#
_cell.length_a   1.000
_cell.length_b   1.000
_cell.length_c   1.000
_cell.angle_alpha   90.00
_cell.angle_beta   90.00
_cell.angle_gamma   90.00
#
_symmetry.space_group_name_H-M   'P 1'
#
loop_
_entity.id
_entity.type
_entity.pdbx_description
1 polymer ?
#
loop_
_entity_poly.entity_id
_entity_poly.type
_entity_poly.pdbx_seq_one_letter_code
_entity_poly.pdbx_strand_id
1 'polypeptide(L)'
;MVDADATIDPISQTITRLLAGPARPGQAFTMPDCNFDGLYRMARRLKVCFKDFSDEDASICLFTEDRAVMAAALLAALDGGPQILLPYALSKAALQDLHRLTVFSAVIGRVDGNPPDGVHIINPETLSDEVESLAPEKEPNPDRPWVRLFTGGSTGSPQLWTKTPRNLLGEVNYLLDRFKIGSGDRILATVPAFHIYGMLYSLLAPLLASARVSAVSPSFPEEIKQKMAEMSPTIFVSVPIHYRALRDNPPDKGALRLAFSSAGPLPEADGRAFFEAAGVDLVEIYGSTETGGIATRCRRQGQTGFTPYDCIGWRVAGEELDIQSAFLSAELPVRDSGWFTMADRVKTENGGFVVVGRADNVVKVGGNRVDLEKVRQAIAAVEGIKEAIVLSNPADTGRSEEIVALAVGRRTAAEIQVQLKSKLLPHERPRRIQIVEKIPMAATGKPDRQAIGEMVTVPMIRFEPSGRQVLLDTDRTLQELAADHAIDIRSDCGGKGICGKCRVLVDPKKNLSSPTDAELDLLTPEQVTTGYRLACQARATAGTTVTVPDTLAEVSATSGKTGIDRSYPVDSPIHRLTVAGRSPGLKTDNRPESLMDWLATQVGRPSLARADMASLRQLSRYRDSLKDFTLVVHEDTGIQRILDGPQPASLGFAVDLGTTSIAGYLCNLQTGTLLAAEASVNPQRRFGEDVISRISHLNEKTDRLGPMQQLAVEGINLLLTRCLEEVGCDAAAIDEVAVCGNTTMQQIFAGLHPYNLGISPYFPLTLTPPTASAGDLGLAVDPAVPVFLMPVVSGFVGGDTMAAIMADRTHEREETTLIVDIGTNGEVVLGNREGLWVTSCATGPALEGARISCGMRAVSGAIHRAWPDSAQNGLGYAVMGNEKKRPMGICGSGIIDIVASLRKTGVILPNGRFDENNPAVLCDEKGVGRSYTIADGERTATGSAISLTLDDIRQVQLAKGALCTGIEFLMERAGIATIHRAILTGAFGARFNWKNALAIGMLPPAVAQAEVLPEDNLAGVGVVMALLDKKIRSEARELCRRIRYLELASDPDFAEAFAKATTFPNAAD
;
A
#
# COMPACT_ATOMS: atom_id res chain seq x y z
N MET A 1 -69.79 -25.89 24.45
CA MET A 1 -68.81 -25.51 25.49
C MET A 1 -67.46 -25.68 24.83
N VAL A 2 -67.01 -24.68 24.06
CA VAL A 2 -66.30 -23.46 24.54
C VAL A 2 -64.98 -23.90 25.17
N ASP A 3 -63.91 -24.01 24.37
CA ASP A 3 -62.89 -22.97 24.10
C ASP A 3 -61.93 -22.75 25.27
N ALA A 4 -60.62 -22.97 25.03
CA ALA A 4 -59.55 -21.99 25.27
C ALA A 4 -58.15 -22.62 25.03
N ASP A 5 -57.42 -22.00 24.10
CA ASP A 5 -55.96 -21.93 24.01
C ASP A 5 -55.17 -23.19 23.63
N ALA A 6 -55.37 -23.68 22.40
CA ALA A 6 -54.20 -24.08 21.62
C ALA A 6 -53.42 -22.79 21.30
N THR A 7 -52.52 -22.42 22.19
CA THR A 7 -51.65 -21.25 22.01
C THR A 7 -50.83 -21.47 20.75
N ILE A 8 -51.23 -20.82 19.65
CA ILE A 8 -50.50 -20.85 18.38
C ILE A 8 -49.07 -20.43 18.68
N ASP A 9 -48.10 -21.28 18.28
CA ASP A 9 -46.69 -21.06 18.54
C ASP A 9 -46.25 -19.63 18.13
N PRO A 10 -45.61 -18.85 19.01
CA PRO A 10 -45.26 -17.46 18.73
C PRO A 10 -44.36 -17.26 17.50
N ILE A 11 -43.53 -18.26 17.18
CA ILE A 11 -42.66 -18.22 16.00
C ILE A 11 -43.50 -18.50 14.75
N SER A 12 -44.42 -19.46 14.78
CA SER A 12 -45.38 -19.68 13.69
C SER A 12 -46.18 -18.42 13.38
N GLN A 13 -46.62 -17.67 14.39
CA GLN A 13 -47.27 -16.37 14.19
C GLN A 13 -46.34 -15.33 13.55
N THR A 14 -45.07 -15.31 13.93
CA THR A 14 -44.05 -14.42 13.35
C THR A 14 -43.84 -14.73 11.87
N ILE A 15 -43.73 -16.01 11.51
CA ILE A 15 -43.60 -16.47 10.12
C ILE A 15 -44.83 -16.06 9.31
N THR A 16 -46.04 -16.35 9.79
CA THR A 16 -47.29 -15.98 9.10
C THR A 16 -47.38 -14.47 8.88
N ARG A 17 -46.98 -13.66 9.87
CA ARG A 17 -46.95 -12.20 9.73
C ARG A 17 -45.95 -11.73 8.68
N LEU A 18 -44.75 -12.30 8.66
CA LEU A 18 -43.73 -11.96 7.67
C LEU A 18 -44.20 -12.31 6.25
N LEU A 19 -44.83 -13.46 6.07
CA LEU A 19 -45.29 -13.94 4.76
C LEU A 19 -46.59 -13.27 4.28
N ALA A 20 -47.37 -12.68 5.17
CA ALA A 20 -48.55 -11.91 4.80
C ALA A 20 -48.22 -10.64 3.99
N GLY A 21 -46.99 -10.12 4.11
CA GLY A 21 -46.53 -8.94 3.40
C GLY A 21 -45.81 -7.93 4.30
N PRO A 22 -45.16 -6.91 3.72
CA PRO A 22 -44.45 -5.91 4.50
C PRO A 22 -45.44 -4.96 5.18
N ALA A 23 -45.25 -4.70 6.48
CA ALA A 23 -46.05 -3.72 7.21
C ALA A 23 -45.92 -2.29 6.64
N ARG A 24 -44.80 -1.99 5.95
CA ARG A 24 -44.51 -0.70 5.32
C ARG A 24 -43.92 -0.88 3.91
N PRO A 25 -44.75 -1.16 2.88
CA PRO A 25 -44.26 -1.52 1.54
C PRO A 25 -43.34 -0.45 0.91
N GLY A 26 -43.67 0.83 1.06
CA GLY A 26 -42.90 1.94 0.48
C GLY A 26 -41.63 2.33 1.25
N GLN A 27 -41.37 1.74 2.42
CA GLN A 27 -40.17 2.05 3.21
C GLN A 27 -38.94 1.38 2.59
N ALA A 28 -37.81 2.08 2.55
CA ALA A 28 -36.53 1.50 2.14
C ALA A 28 -36.14 0.33 3.07
N PHE A 29 -35.74 -0.80 2.49
CA PHE A 29 -35.08 -1.89 3.20
C PHE A 29 -33.56 -1.67 3.15
N THR A 30 -32.98 -1.68 1.95
CA THR A 30 -31.61 -1.21 1.70
C THR A 30 -31.62 0.24 1.22
N MET A 31 -30.67 1.05 1.68
CA MET A 31 -30.51 2.44 1.19
C MET A 31 -29.29 2.54 0.27
N PRO A 32 -29.42 3.08 -0.97
CA PRO A 32 -30.64 3.61 -1.63
C PRO A 32 -31.45 2.58 -2.44
N ASP A 33 -31.04 1.31 -2.47
CA ASP A 33 -31.29 0.43 -3.62
C ASP A 33 -32.66 -0.29 -3.67
N CYS A 34 -33.26 -0.65 -2.53
CA CYS A 34 -34.46 -1.50 -2.51
C CYS A 34 -35.41 -1.17 -1.36
N ASN A 35 -36.71 -1.04 -1.67
CA ASN A 35 -37.78 -0.91 -0.67
C ASN A 35 -38.44 -2.27 -0.35
N PHE A 36 -39.24 -2.31 0.71
CA PHE A 36 -39.90 -3.55 1.14
C PHE A 36 -40.83 -4.13 0.08
N ASP A 37 -41.53 -3.32 -0.71
CA ASP A 37 -42.35 -3.81 -1.82
C ASP A 37 -41.51 -4.54 -2.90
N GLY A 38 -40.37 -3.96 -3.29
CA GLY A 38 -39.41 -4.56 -4.20
C GLY A 38 -38.82 -5.86 -3.64
N LEU A 39 -38.46 -5.86 -2.36
CA LEU A 39 -37.96 -7.04 -1.64
C LEU A 39 -38.97 -8.20 -1.68
N TYR A 40 -40.23 -7.92 -1.36
CA TYR A 40 -41.29 -8.92 -1.33
C TYR A 40 -41.70 -9.40 -2.73
N ARG A 41 -41.63 -8.53 -3.73
CA ARG A 41 -41.78 -8.94 -5.14
C ARG A 41 -40.69 -9.92 -5.55
N MET A 42 -39.42 -9.64 -5.22
CA MET A 42 -38.32 -10.56 -5.47
C MET A 42 -38.49 -11.90 -4.74
N ALA A 43 -38.96 -11.86 -3.48
CA ALA A 43 -39.25 -13.08 -2.72
C ALA A 43 -40.35 -13.95 -3.38
N ARG A 44 -41.40 -13.35 -3.95
CA ARG A 44 -42.46 -14.09 -4.67
C ARG A 44 -41.92 -14.80 -5.90
N ARG A 45 -41.07 -14.13 -6.67
CA ARG A 45 -40.38 -14.72 -7.84
C ARG A 45 -39.51 -15.91 -7.44
N LEU A 46 -38.75 -15.76 -6.35
CA LEU A 46 -37.94 -16.85 -5.82
C LEU A 46 -38.80 -18.01 -5.29
N LYS A 47 -39.95 -17.75 -4.66
CA LYS A 47 -40.88 -18.80 -4.20
C LYS A 47 -41.39 -19.67 -5.36
N VAL A 48 -41.59 -19.10 -6.55
CA VAL A 48 -41.94 -19.85 -7.77
C VAL A 48 -40.80 -20.79 -8.17
N CYS A 49 -39.60 -20.23 -8.32
CA CYS A 49 -38.41 -20.98 -8.72
C CYS A 49 -38.08 -22.10 -7.73
N PHE A 50 -38.32 -21.90 -6.44
CA PHE A 50 -38.07 -22.89 -5.39
C PHE A 50 -38.99 -24.12 -5.46
N LYS A 51 -40.11 -24.06 -6.20
CA LYS A 51 -40.96 -25.25 -6.45
C LYS A 51 -40.24 -26.31 -7.28
N ASP A 52 -39.28 -25.92 -8.11
CA ASP A 52 -38.45 -26.85 -8.89
C ASP A 52 -37.40 -27.58 -8.03
N PHE A 53 -37.27 -27.18 -6.75
CA PHE A 53 -36.33 -27.72 -5.78
C PHE A 53 -37.08 -28.21 -4.52
N SER A 54 -38.24 -28.84 -4.69
CA SER A 54 -39.16 -29.20 -3.59
C SER A 54 -38.81 -30.45 -2.79
N ASP A 55 -37.70 -31.14 -3.11
CA ASP A 55 -37.24 -32.27 -2.30
C ASP A 55 -36.84 -31.79 -0.89
N GLU A 56 -37.18 -32.53 0.16
CA GLU A 56 -36.92 -32.13 1.56
C GLU A 56 -35.42 -31.88 1.85
N ASP A 57 -34.54 -32.53 1.06
CA ASP A 57 -33.08 -32.41 1.16
C ASP A 57 -32.48 -31.38 0.17
N ALA A 58 -33.30 -30.74 -0.67
CA ALA A 58 -32.81 -29.77 -1.64
C ALA A 58 -32.22 -28.54 -0.93
N SER A 59 -31.04 -28.15 -1.39
CA SER A 59 -30.31 -27.00 -0.84
C SER A 59 -29.86 -26.07 -1.96
N ILE A 60 -29.88 -24.77 -1.67
CA ILE A 60 -29.49 -23.70 -2.59
C ILE A 60 -28.44 -22.83 -1.92
N CYS A 61 -27.32 -22.61 -2.61
CA CYS A 61 -26.28 -21.72 -2.16
C CYS A 61 -26.62 -20.26 -2.47
N LEU A 62 -26.54 -19.39 -1.46
CA LEU A 62 -26.71 -17.96 -1.61
C LEU A 62 -25.31 -17.31 -1.69
N PHE A 63 -24.86 -17.04 -2.92
CA PHE A 63 -23.52 -16.57 -3.26
C PHE A 63 -23.54 -15.09 -3.68
N THR A 64 -23.88 -14.21 -2.75
CA THR A 64 -23.98 -12.76 -2.98
C THR A 64 -23.81 -11.97 -1.67
N GLU A 65 -23.37 -10.72 -1.77
CA GLU A 65 -23.41 -9.74 -0.65
C GLU A 65 -24.66 -8.85 -0.68
N ASP A 66 -25.48 -8.96 -1.73
CA ASP A 66 -26.68 -8.16 -1.88
C ASP A 66 -27.72 -8.55 -0.82
N ARG A 67 -27.87 -7.68 0.19
CA ARG A 67 -28.76 -7.90 1.33
C ARG A 67 -30.23 -8.03 0.92
N ALA A 68 -30.66 -7.35 -0.14
CA ALA A 68 -32.04 -7.47 -0.62
C ALA A 68 -32.28 -8.85 -1.24
N VAL A 69 -31.35 -9.33 -2.08
CA VAL A 69 -31.41 -10.70 -2.64
C VAL A 69 -31.38 -11.74 -1.52
N MET A 70 -30.47 -11.58 -0.55
CA MET A 70 -30.37 -12.50 0.59
C MET A 70 -31.66 -12.55 1.41
N ALA A 71 -32.22 -11.39 1.78
CA ALA A 71 -33.46 -11.33 2.54
C ALA A 71 -34.66 -11.88 1.75
N ALA A 72 -34.72 -11.65 0.43
CA ALA A 72 -35.78 -12.20 -0.42
C ALA A 72 -35.70 -13.73 -0.54
N ALA A 73 -34.50 -14.28 -0.68
CA ALA A 73 -34.29 -15.73 -0.72
C ALA A 73 -34.68 -16.39 0.62
N LEU A 74 -34.30 -15.77 1.75
CA LEU A 74 -34.68 -16.24 3.08
C LEU A 74 -36.20 -16.20 3.30
N LEU A 75 -36.88 -15.13 2.88
CA LEU A 75 -38.35 -15.01 2.91
C LEU A 75 -39.02 -16.09 2.05
N ALA A 76 -38.56 -16.27 0.81
CA ALA A 76 -39.10 -17.26 -0.12
C ALA A 76 -38.92 -18.69 0.42
N ALA A 77 -37.80 -18.96 1.06
CA ALA A 77 -37.49 -20.24 1.68
C ALA A 77 -38.11 -20.42 3.07
N LEU A 78 -38.90 -19.49 3.62
CA LEU A 78 -39.39 -19.58 5.01
C LEU A 78 -40.51 -20.61 5.17
N ASP A 79 -41.37 -20.74 4.15
CA ASP A 79 -42.55 -21.64 4.14
C ASP A 79 -42.40 -22.75 3.08
N GLY A 80 -41.80 -23.87 3.49
CA GLY A 80 -41.68 -25.07 2.66
C GLY A 80 -40.65 -25.03 1.52
N GLY A 81 -39.87 -23.95 1.38
CA GLY A 81 -38.78 -23.88 0.39
C GLY A 81 -37.48 -24.61 0.80
N PRO A 82 -36.51 -24.71 -0.11
CA PRO A 82 -35.24 -25.42 0.08
C PRO A 82 -34.39 -24.81 1.19
N GLN A 83 -33.44 -25.59 1.71
CA GLN A 83 -32.50 -25.11 2.72
C GLN A 83 -31.51 -24.12 2.10
N ILE A 84 -31.34 -22.96 2.73
CA ILE A 84 -30.41 -21.93 2.24
C ILE A 84 -29.02 -22.17 2.83
N LEU A 85 -28.03 -22.36 1.95
CA LEU A 85 -26.62 -22.52 2.33
C LEU A 85 -25.88 -21.20 2.17
N LEU A 86 -25.17 -20.78 3.21
CA LEU A 86 -24.32 -19.59 3.19
C LEU A 86 -22.84 -19.99 3.22
N PRO A 87 -22.03 -19.59 2.24
CA PRO A 87 -20.60 -19.91 2.22
C PRO A 87 -19.85 -19.12 3.30
N TYR A 88 -18.66 -19.60 3.68
CA TYR A 88 -17.79 -18.88 4.63
C TYR A 88 -17.07 -17.68 3.99
N ALA A 89 -17.00 -17.62 2.66
CA ALA A 89 -16.45 -16.52 1.87
C ALA A 89 -17.04 -16.56 0.46
N LEU A 90 -17.07 -15.40 -0.22
CA LEU A 90 -17.50 -15.32 -1.62
C LEU A 90 -16.30 -15.49 -2.56
N SER A 91 -15.77 -16.70 -2.59
CA SER A 91 -14.70 -17.09 -3.52
C SER A 91 -15.05 -18.39 -4.21
N LYS A 92 -14.44 -18.61 -5.39
CA LYS A 92 -14.59 -19.87 -6.14
C LYS A 92 -14.19 -21.09 -5.29
N ALA A 93 -13.11 -20.97 -4.51
CA ALA A 93 -12.66 -22.04 -3.62
C ALA A 93 -13.71 -22.36 -2.55
N ALA A 94 -14.28 -21.35 -1.90
CA ALA A 94 -15.31 -21.54 -0.88
C ALA A 94 -16.60 -22.15 -1.46
N LEU A 95 -17.00 -21.76 -2.68
CA LEU A 95 -18.15 -22.34 -3.37
C LEU A 95 -17.91 -23.83 -3.73
N GLN A 96 -16.72 -24.18 -4.18
CA GLN A 96 -16.33 -25.57 -4.48
C GLN A 96 -16.25 -26.42 -3.21
N ASP A 97 -15.66 -25.89 -2.13
CA ASP A 97 -15.62 -26.55 -0.82
C ASP A 97 -17.03 -26.83 -0.30
N LEU A 98 -17.90 -25.82 -0.38
CA LEU A 98 -19.30 -25.95 0.01
C LEU A 98 -20.01 -27.04 -0.78
N HIS A 99 -19.84 -27.06 -2.10
CA HIS A 99 -20.48 -28.05 -2.97
C HIS A 99 -19.98 -29.46 -2.67
N ARG A 100 -18.69 -29.63 -2.36
CA ARG A 100 -18.12 -30.94 -1.94
C ARG A 100 -18.69 -31.43 -0.60
N LEU A 101 -19.00 -30.52 0.32
CA LEU A 101 -19.47 -30.88 1.67
C LEU A 101 -20.98 -31.12 1.75
N THR A 102 -21.76 -30.46 0.89
CA THR A 102 -23.23 -30.42 1.02
C THR A 102 -23.99 -30.88 -0.21
N VAL A 103 -23.38 -30.83 -1.41
CA VAL A 103 -24.01 -31.07 -2.71
C VAL A 103 -25.33 -30.30 -2.86
N PHE A 104 -25.25 -29.07 -3.36
CA PHE A 104 -26.41 -28.21 -3.61
C PHE A 104 -26.75 -28.13 -5.10
N SER A 105 -28.03 -27.94 -5.42
CA SER A 105 -28.53 -28.02 -6.80
C SER A 105 -28.52 -26.68 -7.55
N ALA A 106 -28.49 -25.57 -6.82
CA ALA A 106 -28.50 -24.25 -7.42
C ALA A 106 -27.74 -23.21 -6.59
N VAL A 107 -27.36 -22.12 -7.25
CA VAL A 107 -26.71 -20.95 -6.66
C VAL A 107 -27.45 -19.68 -7.05
N ILE A 108 -27.77 -18.84 -6.07
CA ILE A 108 -28.34 -17.51 -6.26
C ILE A 108 -27.22 -16.48 -6.09
N GLY A 109 -26.93 -15.73 -7.16
CA GLY A 109 -25.89 -14.69 -7.16
C GLY A 109 -24.97 -14.76 -8.36
N ARG A 110 -23.97 -13.87 -8.41
CA ARG A 110 -23.02 -13.78 -9.52
C ARG A 110 -21.83 -14.71 -9.24
N VAL A 111 -21.65 -15.71 -10.09
CA VAL A 111 -20.49 -16.62 -10.05
C VAL A 111 -19.54 -16.24 -11.18
N ASP A 112 -18.31 -15.87 -10.84
CA ASP A 112 -17.27 -15.61 -11.85
C ASP A 112 -16.75 -16.94 -12.42
N GLY A 113 -17.06 -17.19 -13.70
CA GLY A 113 -16.77 -18.44 -14.39
C GLY A 113 -17.90 -19.48 -14.28
N ASN A 114 -17.60 -20.74 -14.58
CA ASN A 114 -18.60 -21.81 -14.50
C ASN A 114 -18.84 -22.24 -13.04
N PRO A 115 -20.11 -22.45 -12.63
CA PRO A 115 -20.45 -23.03 -11.34
C PRO A 115 -19.99 -24.52 -11.29
N PRO A 116 -20.00 -25.17 -10.11
CA PRO A 116 -19.75 -26.61 -10.05
C PRO A 116 -20.68 -27.40 -10.98
N ASP A 117 -20.20 -28.53 -11.50
CA ASP A 117 -20.96 -29.36 -12.45
C ASP A 117 -22.33 -29.76 -11.86
N GLY A 118 -23.40 -29.53 -12.63
CA GLY A 118 -24.77 -29.83 -12.20
C GLY A 118 -25.44 -28.76 -11.33
N VAL A 119 -24.76 -27.63 -11.05
CA VAL A 119 -25.35 -26.50 -10.29
C VAL A 119 -25.97 -25.47 -11.22
N HIS A 120 -27.26 -25.17 -11.02
CA HIS A 120 -27.98 -24.13 -11.75
C HIS A 120 -27.73 -22.73 -11.17
N ILE A 121 -27.51 -21.73 -12.03
CA ILE A 121 -27.43 -20.33 -11.59
C ILE A 121 -28.85 -19.72 -11.66
N ILE A 122 -29.33 -19.21 -10.54
CA ILE A 122 -30.60 -18.49 -10.42
C ILE A 122 -30.30 -16.99 -10.38
N ASN A 123 -30.79 -16.24 -11.37
CA ASN A 123 -30.79 -14.79 -11.35
C ASN A 123 -32.19 -14.27 -10.97
N PRO A 124 -32.38 -13.74 -9.73
CA PRO A 124 -33.68 -13.26 -9.24
C PRO A 124 -34.35 -12.19 -10.12
N GLU A 125 -33.56 -11.39 -10.85
CA GLU A 125 -34.07 -10.31 -11.69
C GLU A 125 -34.75 -10.82 -12.97
N THR A 126 -34.39 -12.04 -13.42
CA THR A 126 -34.89 -12.64 -14.68
C THR A 126 -36.12 -13.52 -14.48
N LEU A 127 -36.52 -13.78 -13.24
CA LEU A 127 -37.65 -14.64 -12.91
C LEU A 127 -39.00 -13.95 -13.16
N SER A 128 -39.99 -14.72 -13.61
CA SER A 128 -41.35 -14.24 -13.88
C SER A 128 -42.14 -13.95 -12.60
N ASP A 129 -43.03 -12.97 -12.66
CA ASP A 129 -43.85 -12.51 -11.53
C ASP A 129 -45.21 -13.26 -11.50
N GLU A 130 -45.16 -14.57 -11.35
CA GLU A 130 -46.34 -15.45 -11.51
C GLU A 130 -47.14 -15.71 -10.23
N VAL A 131 -46.58 -15.43 -9.05
CA VAL A 131 -47.24 -15.67 -7.76
C VAL A 131 -47.64 -14.37 -7.11
N GLU A 132 -48.92 -14.27 -6.74
CA GLU A 132 -49.47 -13.07 -6.10
C GLU A 132 -49.12 -12.98 -4.61
N SER A 133 -48.91 -14.11 -3.91
CA SER A 133 -48.78 -14.15 -2.44
C SER A 133 -47.67 -15.06 -1.93
N LEU A 134 -46.98 -14.62 -0.87
CA LEU A 134 -46.06 -15.45 -0.09
C LEU A 134 -46.76 -16.24 1.02
N ALA A 135 -48.05 -15.97 1.27
CA ALA A 135 -48.80 -16.54 2.37
C ALA A 135 -48.72 -18.08 2.36
N PRO A 136 -48.60 -18.70 3.55
CA PRO A 136 -48.43 -20.13 3.64
C PRO A 136 -49.76 -20.86 3.41
N GLU A 137 -49.73 -21.99 2.69
CA GLU A 137 -50.90 -22.84 2.45
C GLU A 137 -51.26 -23.72 3.66
N LYS A 138 -50.28 -23.97 4.52
CA LYS A 138 -50.40 -24.75 5.77
C LYS A 138 -49.78 -23.97 6.93
N GLU A 139 -50.02 -24.41 8.16
CA GLU A 139 -49.33 -23.81 9.30
C GLU A 139 -47.81 -24.01 9.18
N PRO A 140 -46.99 -22.94 9.27
CA PRO A 140 -45.55 -23.06 9.14
C PRO A 140 -44.95 -23.92 10.25
N ASN A 141 -44.00 -24.80 9.91
CA ASN A 141 -43.23 -25.55 10.90
C ASN A 141 -41.98 -24.74 11.31
N PRO A 142 -41.92 -24.18 12.53
CA PRO A 142 -40.80 -23.36 12.99
C PRO A 142 -39.55 -24.17 13.35
N ASP A 143 -39.64 -25.50 13.42
CA ASP A 143 -38.56 -26.40 13.83
C ASP A 143 -37.86 -27.08 12.65
N ARG A 144 -38.26 -26.77 11.40
CA ARG A 144 -37.60 -27.30 10.21
C ARG A 144 -36.25 -26.61 9.94
N PRO A 145 -35.28 -27.30 9.35
CA PRO A 145 -34.07 -26.68 8.81
C PRO A 145 -34.41 -25.54 7.84
N TRP A 146 -33.78 -24.38 8.01
CA TRP A 146 -34.01 -23.21 7.15
C TRP A 146 -32.72 -22.65 6.58
N VAL A 147 -31.71 -22.42 7.42
CA VAL A 147 -30.42 -21.84 7.01
C VAL A 147 -29.30 -22.71 7.53
N ARG A 148 -28.28 -22.96 6.71
CA ARG A 148 -27.03 -23.60 7.15
C ARG A 148 -25.86 -22.64 6.94
N LEU A 149 -25.15 -22.34 8.03
CA LEU A 149 -24.03 -21.40 8.04
C LEU A 149 -22.74 -22.10 8.42
N PHE A 150 -21.66 -21.67 7.78
CA PHE A 150 -20.33 -22.08 8.18
C PHE A 150 -19.80 -21.21 9.32
N THR A 151 -19.14 -21.87 10.27
CA THR A 151 -18.21 -21.15 11.14
C THR A 151 -16.96 -20.81 10.35
N GLY A 152 -16.62 -19.52 10.26
CA GLY A 152 -15.34 -19.08 9.74
C GLY A 152 -14.22 -19.66 10.61
N GLY A 153 -13.61 -20.74 10.12
CA GLY A 153 -12.55 -21.46 10.81
C GLY A 153 -11.67 -22.12 9.78
N SER A 154 -10.88 -21.33 9.04
CA SER A 154 -9.77 -21.93 8.32
C SER A 154 -8.78 -22.37 9.40
N THR A 155 -8.71 -23.64 9.79
CA THR A 155 -7.81 -24.31 10.77
C THR A 155 -8.51 -25.55 11.36
N GLY A 156 -9.82 -25.69 11.14
CA GLY A 156 -10.51 -26.98 11.11
C GLY A 156 -11.16 -27.22 9.75
N SER A 157 -11.66 -28.44 9.50
CA SER A 157 -12.68 -28.62 8.45
C SER A 157 -13.84 -27.68 8.77
N PRO A 158 -14.27 -26.81 7.85
CA PRO A 158 -15.34 -25.85 8.11
C PRO A 158 -16.58 -26.59 8.65
N GLN A 159 -17.03 -26.23 9.86
CA GLN A 159 -18.19 -26.86 10.47
C GLN A 159 -19.45 -26.12 10.06
N LEU A 160 -20.45 -26.90 9.64
CA LEU A 160 -21.73 -26.43 9.13
C LEU A 160 -22.79 -26.62 10.21
N TRP A 161 -23.50 -25.54 10.52
CA TRP A 161 -24.53 -25.52 11.56
C TRP A 161 -25.89 -25.21 10.96
N THR A 162 -26.89 -26.02 11.29
CA THR A 162 -28.25 -25.85 10.82
C THR A 162 -29.06 -25.02 11.80
N LYS A 163 -29.75 -24.02 11.27
CA LYS A 163 -30.62 -23.10 11.99
C LYS A 163 -32.06 -23.24 11.50
N THR A 164 -32.97 -23.33 12.45
CA THR A 164 -34.41 -23.33 12.22
C THR A 164 -34.99 -21.91 12.33
N PRO A 165 -36.21 -21.66 11.84
CA PRO A 165 -36.91 -20.41 12.11
C PRO A 165 -37.05 -20.12 13.60
N ARG A 166 -37.27 -21.15 14.45
CA ARG A 166 -37.31 -21.00 15.92
C ARG A 166 -36.01 -20.44 16.47
N ASN A 167 -34.86 -20.93 15.98
CA ASN A 167 -33.56 -20.43 16.44
C ASN A 167 -33.38 -18.94 16.09
N LEU A 168 -33.51 -18.60 14.81
CA LEU A 168 -33.14 -17.26 14.31
C LEU A 168 -34.20 -16.21 14.58
N LEU A 169 -35.48 -16.50 14.32
CA LEU A 169 -36.56 -15.55 14.56
C LEU A 169 -36.83 -15.39 16.06
N GLY A 170 -36.62 -16.44 16.86
CA GLY A 170 -36.66 -16.35 18.31
C GLY A 170 -35.62 -15.39 18.86
N GLU A 171 -34.37 -15.50 18.39
CA GLU A 171 -33.29 -14.58 18.77
C GLU A 171 -33.58 -13.15 18.31
N VAL A 172 -33.98 -12.96 17.06
CA VAL A 172 -34.27 -11.63 16.53
C VAL A 172 -35.43 -10.98 17.28
N ASN A 173 -36.53 -11.69 17.55
CA ASN A 173 -37.64 -11.18 18.35
C ASN A 173 -37.18 -10.71 19.74
N TYR A 174 -36.30 -11.48 20.39
CA TYR A 174 -35.70 -11.08 21.66
C TYR A 174 -34.87 -9.80 21.51
N LEU A 175 -34.01 -9.71 20.48
CA LEU A 175 -33.19 -8.51 20.21
C LEU A 175 -34.03 -7.28 19.93
N LEU A 176 -35.10 -7.41 19.14
CA LEU A 176 -36.02 -6.31 18.82
C LEU A 176 -36.72 -5.79 20.08
N ASP A 177 -37.22 -6.69 20.94
CA ASP A 177 -37.86 -6.27 22.19
C ASP A 177 -36.87 -5.71 23.20
N ARG A 178 -35.72 -6.36 23.40
CA ARG A 178 -34.71 -5.96 24.39
C ARG A 178 -34.11 -4.60 24.08
N PHE A 179 -33.77 -4.35 22.83
CA PHE A 179 -33.10 -3.12 22.38
C PHE A 179 -34.05 -2.09 21.77
N LYS A 180 -35.35 -2.41 21.73
CA LYS A 180 -36.41 -1.56 21.16
C LYS A 180 -36.06 -1.12 19.74
N ILE A 181 -35.66 -2.07 18.90
CA ILE A 181 -35.33 -1.83 17.49
C ILE A 181 -36.64 -1.81 16.71
N GLY A 182 -36.88 -0.76 15.93
CA GLY A 182 -38.15 -0.58 15.21
C GLY A 182 -37.99 0.10 13.85
N SER A 183 -39.12 0.34 13.21
CA SER A 183 -39.16 0.89 11.83
C SER A 183 -38.52 2.28 11.65
N GLY A 184 -38.23 3.00 12.73
CA GLY A 184 -37.50 4.28 12.68
C GLY A 184 -35.98 4.13 12.63
N ASP A 185 -35.45 2.93 12.91
CA ASP A 185 -34.01 2.71 13.00
C ASP A 185 -33.34 2.57 11.62
N ARG A 186 -32.08 2.99 11.59
CA ARG A 186 -31.16 2.89 10.45
C ARG A 186 -29.91 2.15 10.92
N ILE A 187 -29.66 0.98 10.37
CA ILE A 187 -28.63 0.05 10.83
C ILE A 187 -27.44 0.06 9.86
N LEU A 188 -26.28 0.44 10.37
CA LEU A 188 -25.00 0.26 9.68
C LEU A 188 -24.28 -0.95 10.28
N ALA A 189 -23.97 -1.95 9.45
CA ALA A 189 -23.25 -3.15 9.88
C ALA A 189 -22.00 -3.35 9.01
N THR A 190 -20.84 -3.55 9.67
CA THR A 190 -19.56 -3.84 9.00
C THR A 190 -19.31 -5.34 8.84
N VAL A 191 -20.07 -6.17 9.56
CA VAL A 191 -19.92 -7.62 9.51
C VAL A 191 -20.71 -8.17 8.31
N PRO A 192 -20.12 -9.07 7.50
CA PRO A 192 -20.80 -9.63 6.33
C PRO A 192 -22.10 -10.34 6.68
N ALA A 193 -23.10 -10.22 5.82
CA ALA A 193 -24.44 -10.76 6.02
C ALA A 193 -24.50 -12.31 6.00
N PHE A 194 -23.48 -12.97 5.44
CA PHE A 194 -23.32 -14.42 5.44
C PHE A 194 -22.64 -14.97 6.72
N HIS A 195 -22.30 -14.10 7.69
CA HIS A 195 -21.88 -14.49 9.04
C HIS A 195 -23.04 -14.33 10.02
N ILE A 196 -23.20 -15.21 11.02
CA ILE A 196 -24.36 -15.23 11.95
C ILE A 196 -24.71 -13.85 12.53
N TYR A 197 -23.69 -13.12 13.00
CA TYR A 197 -23.88 -11.80 13.60
C TYR A 197 -24.31 -10.74 12.57
N GLY A 198 -23.79 -10.80 11.34
CA GLY A 198 -24.26 -9.95 10.25
C GLY A 198 -25.68 -10.33 9.85
N MET A 199 -25.99 -11.61 9.68
CA MET A 199 -27.33 -12.10 9.33
C MET A 199 -28.40 -11.63 10.33
N LEU A 200 -28.14 -11.76 11.63
CA LEU A 200 -29.09 -11.35 12.67
C LEU A 200 -29.35 -9.84 12.62
N TYR A 201 -28.30 -9.02 12.58
CA TYR A 201 -28.43 -7.57 12.74
C TYR A 201 -28.58 -6.78 11.44
N SER A 202 -28.10 -7.29 10.31
CA SER A 202 -28.13 -6.61 9.01
C SER A 202 -29.07 -7.25 7.98
N LEU A 203 -29.70 -8.38 8.29
CA LEU A 203 -30.75 -8.98 7.45
C LEU A 203 -32.06 -9.17 8.23
N LEU A 204 -32.06 -10.00 9.27
CA LEU A 204 -33.30 -10.44 9.91
C LEU A 204 -33.91 -9.36 10.83
N ALA A 205 -33.11 -8.70 11.68
CA ALA A 205 -33.60 -7.60 12.51
C ALA A 205 -34.23 -6.47 11.69
N PRO A 206 -33.60 -5.93 10.63
CA PRO A 206 -34.24 -4.89 9.82
C PRO A 206 -35.48 -5.39 9.09
N LEU A 207 -35.49 -6.65 8.64
CA LEU A 207 -36.66 -7.28 8.01
C LEU A 207 -37.87 -7.34 8.96
N LEU A 208 -37.69 -7.86 10.17
CA LEU A 208 -38.77 -8.01 11.16
C LEU A 208 -39.22 -6.68 11.76
N ALA A 209 -38.29 -5.73 11.96
CA ALA A 209 -38.60 -4.42 12.52
C ALA A 209 -39.19 -3.43 11.49
N SER A 210 -39.20 -3.78 10.21
CA SER A 210 -39.38 -2.84 9.10
C SER A 210 -38.40 -1.66 9.17
N ALA A 211 -37.16 -1.91 9.62
CA ALA A 211 -36.09 -0.90 9.73
C ALA A 211 -35.27 -0.82 8.44
N ARG A 212 -34.38 0.17 8.36
CA ARG A 212 -33.52 0.40 7.18
C ARG A 212 -32.10 -0.10 7.45
N VAL A 213 -31.43 -0.63 6.44
CA VAL A 213 -30.05 -1.13 6.54
C VAL A 213 -29.20 -0.59 5.39
N SER A 214 -27.89 -0.43 5.61
CA SER A 214 -26.95 -0.11 4.50
C SER A 214 -27.00 -1.21 3.44
N ALA A 215 -26.81 -0.89 2.16
CA ALA A 215 -26.72 -1.92 1.12
C ALA A 215 -25.43 -2.74 1.22
N VAL A 216 -24.31 -2.08 1.56
CA VAL A 216 -22.97 -2.66 1.61
C VAL A 216 -22.44 -2.72 3.05
N SER A 217 -21.55 -3.67 3.33
CA SER A 217 -20.77 -3.75 4.57
C SER A 217 -19.42 -3.03 4.39
N PRO A 218 -19.22 -1.81 4.90
CA PRO A 218 -17.92 -1.14 4.81
C PRO A 218 -16.88 -1.85 5.68
N SER A 219 -15.65 -1.96 5.18
CA SER A 219 -14.56 -2.69 5.85
C SER A 219 -13.44 -1.78 6.33
N PHE A 220 -13.22 -0.64 5.67
CA PHE A 220 -12.16 0.30 6.04
C PHE A 220 -12.69 1.48 6.86
N PRO A 221 -11.87 2.09 7.74
CA PRO A 221 -12.32 3.19 8.60
C PRO A 221 -12.95 4.36 7.84
N GLU A 222 -12.37 4.78 6.72
CA GLU A 222 -12.92 5.88 5.91
C GLU A 222 -14.25 5.51 5.23
N GLU A 223 -14.42 4.28 4.75
CA GLU A 223 -15.69 3.80 4.21
C GLU A 223 -16.80 3.78 5.27
N ILE A 224 -16.45 3.35 6.49
CA ILE A 224 -17.37 3.35 7.63
C ILE A 224 -17.84 4.78 7.91
N LYS A 225 -16.92 5.75 7.96
CA LYS A 225 -17.25 7.17 8.17
C LYS A 225 -18.14 7.71 7.06
N GLN A 226 -17.78 7.46 5.81
CA GLN A 226 -18.57 7.89 4.66
C GLN A 226 -20.01 7.36 4.76
N LYS A 227 -20.18 6.07 5.05
CA LYS A 227 -21.51 5.46 5.22
C LYS A 227 -22.26 5.98 6.44
N MET A 228 -21.57 6.29 7.53
CA MET A 228 -22.16 6.96 8.68
C MET A 228 -22.73 8.33 8.31
N ALA A 229 -21.99 9.14 7.55
CA ALA A 229 -22.44 10.44 7.07
C ALA A 229 -23.64 10.30 6.10
N GLU A 230 -23.56 9.39 5.13
CA GLU A 230 -24.60 9.18 4.11
C GLU A 230 -25.93 8.69 4.70
N MET A 231 -25.91 7.70 5.60
CA MET A 231 -27.15 7.09 6.11
C MET A 231 -27.60 7.63 7.46
N SER A 232 -26.73 8.37 8.17
CA SER A 232 -26.96 8.84 9.54
C SER A 232 -27.54 7.72 10.43
N PRO A 233 -26.80 6.61 10.64
CA PRO A 233 -27.34 5.42 11.28
C PRO A 233 -27.72 5.70 12.73
N THR A 234 -28.79 5.07 13.23
CA THR A 234 -29.16 5.07 14.65
C THR A 234 -28.57 3.89 15.40
N ILE A 235 -28.19 2.82 14.68
CA ILE A 235 -27.60 1.61 15.24
C ILE A 235 -26.34 1.27 14.45
N PHE A 236 -25.22 1.06 15.15
CA PHE A 236 -23.95 0.64 14.55
C PHE A 236 -23.50 -0.72 15.07
N VAL A 237 -23.32 -1.68 14.15
CA VAL A 237 -23.02 -3.08 14.44
C VAL A 237 -21.64 -3.40 13.87
N SER A 238 -20.67 -3.65 14.75
CA SER A 238 -19.28 -3.75 14.31
C SER A 238 -18.43 -4.67 15.20
N VAL A 239 -17.12 -4.65 14.95
CA VAL A 239 -16.10 -5.39 15.69
C VAL A 239 -15.11 -4.42 16.36
N PRO A 240 -14.44 -4.79 17.46
CA PRO A 240 -13.53 -3.93 18.22
C PRO A 240 -12.47 -3.19 17.41
N ILE A 241 -11.91 -3.80 16.36
CA ILE A 241 -10.89 -3.13 15.55
C ILE A 241 -11.44 -1.89 14.84
N HIS A 242 -12.70 -1.92 14.41
CA HIS A 242 -13.36 -0.76 13.80
C HIS A 242 -13.64 0.32 14.84
N TYR A 243 -14.09 -0.04 16.04
CA TYR A 243 -14.28 0.92 17.13
C TYR A 243 -12.96 1.60 17.54
N ARG A 244 -11.86 0.87 17.52
CA ARG A 244 -10.51 1.43 17.74
C ARG A 244 -10.11 2.37 16.62
N ALA A 245 -10.31 1.99 15.36
CA ALA A 245 -9.94 2.80 14.22
C ALA A 245 -10.76 4.10 14.11
N LEU A 246 -11.98 4.12 14.65
CA LEU A 246 -12.82 5.31 14.74
C LEU A 246 -12.44 6.24 15.91
N ARG A 247 -11.39 5.93 16.70
CA ARG A 247 -10.99 6.76 17.84
C ARG A 247 -10.63 8.19 17.43
N ASP A 248 -9.89 8.33 16.34
CA ASP A 248 -9.38 9.63 15.88
C ASP A 248 -10.45 10.44 15.14
N ASN A 249 -11.57 9.81 14.77
CA ASN A 249 -12.66 10.40 14.00
C ASN A 249 -13.98 9.68 14.34
N PRO A 250 -14.57 9.97 15.52
CA PRO A 250 -15.78 9.34 16.01
C PRO A 250 -17.04 9.83 15.26
N PRO A 251 -18.15 9.09 15.31
CA PRO A 251 -19.44 9.62 14.83
C PRO A 251 -19.92 10.78 15.71
N ASP A 252 -20.72 11.67 15.11
CA ASP A 252 -21.30 12.82 15.81
C ASP A 252 -22.11 12.39 17.04
N LYS A 253 -21.99 13.18 18.12
CA LYS A 253 -22.72 12.92 19.37
C LYS A 253 -24.23 12.97 19.11
N GLY A 254 -24.91 11.90 19.52
CA GLY A 254 -26.36 11.75 19.34
C GLY A 254 -26.79 11.21 17.97
N ALA A 255 -25.86 10.95 17.04
CA ALA A 255 -26.17 10.27 15.79
C ALA A 255 -26.63 8.82 16.06
N LEU A 256 -25.92 8.13 16.96
CA LEU A 256 -26.23 6.76 17.36
C LEU A 256 -27.10 6.73 18.62
N ARG A 257 -27.97 5.72 18.70
CA ARG A 257 -28.68 5.30 19.92
C ARG A 257 -28.10 4.01 20.49
N LEU A 258 -27.64 3.11 19.62
CA LEU A 258 -27.09 1.81 20.00
C LEU A 258 -25.82 1.50 19.22
N ALA A 259 -24.87 0.84 19.87
CA ALA A 259 -23.68 0.32 19.23
C ALA A 259 -23.34 -1.07 19.79
N PHE A 260 -23.11 -2.03 18.90
CA PHE A 260 -22.92 -3.44 19.25
C PHE A 260 -21.56 -3.96 18.77
N SER A 261 -20.82 -4.60 19.68
CA SER A 261 -19.53 -5.22 19.42
C SER A 261 -19.57 -6.74 19.62
N SER A 262 -19.08 -7.52 18.67
CA SER A 262 -18.94 -8.98 18.84
C SER A 262 -17.67 -9.54 18.16
N ALA A 263 -17.63 -10.86 17.95
CA ALA A 263 -16.55 -11.64 17.36
C ALA A 263 -15.23 -11.70 18.16
N GLY A 264 -15.25 -11.37 19.46
CA GLY A 264 -14.10 -11.43 20.37
C GLY A 264 -14.09 -10.34 21.46
N PRO A 265 -13.03 -10.25 22.27
CA PRO A 265 -12.98 -9.32 23.40
C PRO A 265 -12.88 -7.85 22.93
N LEU A 266 -13.66 -6.97 23.55
CA LEU A 266 -13.56 -5.52 23.43
C LEU A 266 -12.67 -4.97 24.56
N PRO A 267 -11.56 -4.27 24.28
CA PRO A 267 -10.78 -3.62 25.33
C PRO A 267 -11.57 -2.49 26.00
N GLU A 268 -11.44 -2.38 27.32
CA GLU A 268 -12.16 -1.38 28.11
C GLU A 268 -11.82 0.06 27.66
N ALA A 269 -10.55 0.32 27.35
CA ALA A 269 -10.10 1.61 26.85
C ALA A 269 -10.78 2.02 25.53
N ASP A 270 -11.01 1.04 24.63
CA ASP A 270 -11.69 1.29 23.35
C ASP A 270 -13.17 1.62 23.57
N GLY A 271 -13.84 0.91 24.49
CA GLY A 271 -15.22 1.21 24.88
C GLY A 271 -15.40 2.57 25.55
N ARG A 272 -14.47 2.95 26.44
CA ARG A 272 -14.50 4.26 27.10
C ARG A 272 -14.28 5.40 26.10
N ALA A 273 -13.26 5.28 25.24
CA ALA A 273 -12.97 6.28 24.23
C ALA A 273 -14.15 6.48 23.28
N PHE A 274 -14.78 5.39 22.82
CA PHE A 274 -15.94 5.50 21.94
C PHE A 274 -17.11 6.21 22.60
N PHE A 275 -17.38 5.94 23.88
CA PHE A 275 -18.43 6.65 24.60
C PHE A 275 -18.13 8.15 24.76
N GLU A 276 -16.90 8.52 25.14
CA GLU A 276 -16.49 9.92 25.29
C GLU A 276 -16.69 10.71 23.99
N ALA A 277 -16.47 10.03 22.87
CA ALA A 277 -16.49 10.57 21.53
C ALA A 277 -17.91 10.62 20.94
N ALA A 278 -18.64 9.51 20.94
CA ALA A 278 -19.95 9.35 20.30
C ALA A 278 -21.16 9.53 21.25
N GLY A 279 -20.94 9.47 22.57
CA GLY A 279 -21.99 9.56 23.59
C GLY A 279 -22.85 8.30 23.77
N VAL A 280 -22.42 7.15 23.22
CA VAL A 280 -23.18 5.89 23.23
C VAL A 280 -22.34 4.75 23.80
N ASP A 281 -22.95 3.95 24.67
CA ASP A 281 -22.32 2.76 25.25
C ASP A 281 -22.14 1.64 24.21
N LEU A 282 -20.98 0.96 24.26
CA LEU A 282 -20.75 -0.25 23.46
C LEU A 282 -21.28 -1.49 24.19
N VAL A 283 -22.28 -2.12 23.59
CA VAL A 283 -22.84 -3.40 24.07
C VAL A 283 -22.03 -4.55 23.45
N GLU A 284 -21.25 -5.25 24.27
CA GLU A 284 -20.50 -6.42 23.85
C GLU A 284 -21.39 -7.67 23.93
N ILE A 285 -21.47 -8.44 22.84
CA ILE A 285 -22.29 -9.65 22.74
C ILE A 285 -21.42 -10.90 22.76
N TYR A 286 -21.76 -11.81 23.66
CA TYR A 286 -21.17 -13.14 23.80
C TYR A 286 -22.07 -14.21 23.17
N GLY A 287 -21.50 -15.04 22.31
CA GLY A 287 -22.19 -16.09 21.57
C GLY A 287 -21.34 -16.65 20.43
N SER A 288 -21.85 -17.66 19.74
CA SER A 288 -21.23 -18.28 18.57
C SER A 288 -22.25 -18.55 17.45
N THR A 289 -21.81 -19.10 16.32
CA THR A 289 -22.73 -19.48 15.23
C THR A 289 -23.68 -20.57 15.69
N GLU A 290 -23.16 -21.56 16.42
CA GLU A 290 -23.93 -22.70 16.89
C GLU A 290 -24.92 -22.33 18.00
N THR A 291 -24.64 -21.32 18.82
CA THR A 291 -25.49 -20.95 19.98
C THR A 291 -26.37 -19.72 19.79
N GLY A 292 -26.07 -18.86 18.82
CA GLY A 292 -26.60 -17.49 18.82
C GLY A 292 -26.03 -16.64 19.95
N GLY A 293 -26.57 -15.44 20.13
CA GLY A 293 -26.27 -14.54 21.25
C GLY A 293 -26.81 -15.10 22.58
N ILE A 294 -25.95 -15.12 23.59
CA ILE A 294 -26.21 -15.72 24.91
C ILE A 294 -26.22 -14.68 26.01
N ALA A 295 -25.29 -13.72 25.96
CA ALA A 295 -25.10 -12.76 27.02
C ALA A 295 -24.54 -11.44 26.49
N THR A 296 -24.70 -10.37 27.27
CA THR A 296 -24.14 -9.06 26.95
C THR A 296 -23.44 -8.42 28.13
N ARG A 297 -22.53 -7.48 27.85
CA ARG A 297 -22.00 -6.56 28.87
C ARG A 297 -21.71 -5.18 28.30
N CYS A 298 -21.60 -4.20 29.18
CA CYS A 298 -21.09 -2.86 28.88
C CYS A 298 -19.94 -2.51 29.83
N ARG A 299 -18.71 -2.53 29.30
CA ARG A 299 -17.49 -2.32 30.11
C ARG A 299 -17.42 -0.94 30.76
N ARG A 300 -17.94 0.10 30.10
CA ARG A 300 -17.98 1.46 30.67
C ARG A 300 -18.84 1.54 31.93
N GLN A 301 -19.89 0.74 32.02
CA GLN A 301 -20.74 0.66 33.21
C GLN A 301 -20.10 -0.17 34.35
N GLY A 302 -18.79 -0.46 34.25
CA GLY A 302 -18.05 -1.24 35.23
C GLY A 302 -18.35 -2.73 35.19
N GLN A 303 -19.03 -3.22 34.14
CA GLN A 303 -19.37 -4.63 34.01
C GLN A 303 -18.15 -5.43 33.53
N THR A 304 -17.60 -6.23 34.44
CA THR A 304 -16.53 -7.20 34.17
C THR A 304 -17.10 -8.51 33.63
N GLY A 305 -18.21 -8.99 34.22
CA GLY A 305 -18.97 -10.15 33.79
C GLY A 305 -20.00 -9.87 32.69
N PHE A 306 -20.37 -10.93 31.97
CA PHE A 306 -21.48 -10.98 31.03
C PHE A 306 -22.80 -11.27 31.77
N THR A 307 -23.83 -10.48 31.46
CA THR A 307 -25.21 -10.71 31.87
C THR A 307 -25.92 -11.55 30.81
N PRO A 308 -26.35 -12.78 31.14
CA PRO A 308 -27.10 -13.64 30.22
C PRO A 308 -28.42 -12.99 29.81
N TYR A 309 -28.88 -13.30 28.60
CA TYR A 309 -30.22 -12.91 28.18
C TYR A 309 -31.27 -13.57 29.06
N ASP A 310 -32.33 -12.82 29.35
CA ASP A 310 -33.38 -13.27 30.27
C ASP A 310 -34.11 -14.55 29.78
N CYS A 311 -34.05 -14.82 28.47
CA CYS A 311 -34.60 -16.02 27.85
C CYS A 311 -33.65 -17.23 27.86
N ILE A 312 -32.43 -17.10 28.42
CA ILE A 312 -31.41 -18.15 28.43
C ILE A 312 -31.29 -18.73 29.84
N GLY A 313 -31.60 -20.03 29.96
CA GLY A 313 -31.22 -20.79 31.15
C GLY A 313 -29.71 -20.96 31.18
N TRP A 314 -29.05 -20.65 32.29
CA TRP A 314 -27.60 -20.79 32.40
C TRP A 314 -27.20 -21.26 33.81
N ARG A 315 -26.11 -22.01 33.90
CA ARG A 315 -25.48 -22.40 35.17
C ARG A 315 -23.99 -22.66 34.96
N VAL A 316 -23.21 -22.58 36.03
CA VAL A 316 -21.79 -22.92 36.01
C VAL A 316 -21.57 -24.19 36.81
N ALA A 317 -21.05 -25.24 36.16
CA ALA A 317 -20.72 -26.51 36.78
C ALA A 317 -19.19 -26.68 36.80
N GLY A 318 -18.56 -26.45 37.97
CA GLY A 318 -17.10 -26.39 38.06
C GLY A 318 -16.56 -25.11 37.39
N GLU A 319 -15.92 -25.26 36.23
CA GLU A 319 -15.45 -24.14 35.39
C GLU A 319 -16.19 -24.05 34.05
N GLU A 320 -17.19 -24.90 33.79
CA GLU A 320 -17.88 -24.99 32.50
C GLU A 320 -19.23 -24.27 32.53
N LEU A 321 -19.57 -23.58 31.42
CA LEU A 321 -20.85 -22.89 31.26
C LEU A 321 -21.86 -23.82 30.58
N ASP A 322 -22.90 -24.22 31.32
CA ASP A 322 -24.06 -24.92 30.77
C ASP A 322 -25.13 -23.90 30.40
N ILE A 323 -25.68 -23.99 29.19
CA ILE A 323 -26.79 -23.16 28.71
C ILE A 323 -27.97 -24.00 28.22
N GLN A 324 -29.17 -23.46 28.36
CA GLN A 324 -30.42 -23.95 27.80
C GLN A 324 -31.06 -22.80 27.02
N SER A 325 -31.22 -22.97 25.71
CA SER A 325 -31.67 -21.91 24.81
C SER A 325 -32.42 -22.47 23.62
N ALA A 326 -33.43 -21.74 23.16
CA ALA A 326 -34.12 -22.03 21.90
C ALA A 326 -33.28 -21.65 20.66
N PHE A 327 -32.11 -21.02 20.83
CA PHE A 327 -31.25 -20.54 19.74
C PHE A 327 -30.21 -21.58 19.30
N LEU A 328 -30.08 -22.68 20.05
CA LEU A 328 -29.12 -23.75 19.81
C LEU A 328 -29.40 -24.47 18.49
N SER A 329 -28.34 -24.70 17.72
CA SER A 329 -28.41 -25.49 16.48
C SER A 329 -28.70 -26.95 16.80
N ALA A 330 -29.43 -27.62 15.91
CA ALA A 330 -29.90 -28.99 16.14
C ALA A 330 -28.77 -30.01 16.34
N GLU A 331 -27.60 -29.77 15.75
CA GLU A 331 -26.45 -30.67 15.82
C GLU A 331 -25.67 -30.59 17.14
N LEU A 332 -25.98 -29.64 18.02
CA LEU A 332 -25.30 -29.54 19.30
C LEU A 332 -25.69 -30.71 20.21
N PRO A 333 -24.73 -31.32 20.93
CA PRO A 333 -25.00 -32.43 21.84
C PRO A 333 -25.69 -31.92 23.12
N VAL A 334 -26.96 -31.56 23.00
CA VAL A 334 -27.82 -31.19 24.14
C VAL A 334 -28.14 -32.46 24.92
N ARG A 335 -27.91 -32.44 26.23
CA ARG A 335 -28.26 -33.57 27.12
C ARG A 335 -29.78 -33.73 27.17
N ASP A 336 -30.29 -34.91 27.53
CA ASP A 336 -31.74 -35.17 27.69
C ASP A 336 -32.45 -34.16 28.63
N SER A 337 -31.69 -33.53 29.52
CA SER A 337 -32.15 -32.46 30.42
C SER A 337 -32.30 -31.07 29.77
N GLY A 338 -31.98 -30.92 28.48
CA GLY A 338 -32.05 -29.67 27.72
C GLY A 338 -30.83 -28.75 27.85
N TRP A 339 -29.77 -29.19 28.53
CA TRP A 339 -28.55 -28.40 28.77
C TRP A 339 -27.46 -28.73 27.75
N PHE A 340 -26.81 -27.70 27.21
CA PHE A 340 -25.61 -27.77 26.38
C PHE A 340 -24.43 -27.12 27.11
N THR A 341 -23.27 -27.79 27.10
CA THR A 341 -22.05 -27.27 27.72
C THR A 341 -21.21 -26.51 26.70
N MET A 342 -20.97 -25.23 26.96
CA MET A 342 -20.12 -24.37 26.15
C MET A 342 -18.65 -24.81 26.25
N ALA A 343 -17.90 -24.57 25.17
CA ALA A 343 -16.46 -24.82 25.15
C ALA A 343 -15.64 -23.79 25.94
N ASP A 344 -16.23 -22.67 26.35
CA ASP A 344 -15.57 -21.63 27.14
C ASP A 344 -15.66 -21.95 28.64
N ARG A 345 -14.55 -21.73 29.35
CA ARG A 345 -14.51 -21.78 30.82
C ARG A 345 -14.94 -20.45 31.40
N VAL A 346 -15.73 -20.50 32.46
CA VAL A 346 -16.28 -19.31 33.11
C VAL A 346 -16.20 -19.35 34.63
N LYS A 347 -16.28 -18.18 35.25
CA LYS A 347 -16.51 -18.01 36.70
C LYS A 347 -17.73 -17.13 36.92
N THR A 348 -18.52 -17.43 37.95
CA THR A 348 -19.67 -16.61 38.31
C THR A 348 -19.23 -15.27 38.91
N GLU A 349 -19.88 -14.19 38.49
CA GLU A 349 -19.61 -12.84 39.00
C GLU A 349 -20.87 -11.98 38.89
N ASN A 350 -21.29 -11.34 39.99
CA ASN A 350 -22.38 -10.35 40.03
C ASN A 350 -23.68 -10.73 39.28
N GLY A 351 -24.15 -11.97 39.46
CA GLY A 351 -25.37 -12.45 38.79
C GLY A 351 -25.20 -12.79 37.30
N GLY A 352 -23.96 -12.82 36.81
CA GLY A 352 -23.56 -13.24 35.48
C GLY A 352 -22.27 -14.08 35.53
N PHE A 353 -21.49 -14.06 34.45
CA PHE A 353 -20.24 -14.83 34.37
C PHE A 353 -19.09 -14.11 33.65
N VAL A 354 -17.85 -14.41 34.02
CA VAL A 354 -16.63 -13.96 33.34
C VAL A 354 -16.01 -15.14 32.60
N VAL A 355 -15.66 -14.96 31.33
CA VAL A 355 -14.91 -15.95 30.55
C VAL A 355 -13.45 -15.94 30.99
N VAL A 356 -12.93 -17.09 31.40
CA VAL A 356 -11.55 -17.27 31.93
C VAL A 356 -10.63 -18.06 31.00
N GLY A 357 -11.15 -18.57 29.88
CA GLY A 357 -10.38 -19.28 28.86
C GLY A 357 -11.24 -20.28 28.10
N ARG A 358 -10.63 -21.14 27.27
CA ARG A 358 -11.31 -22.24 26.58
C ARG A 358 -10.98 -23.60 27.20
N ALA A 359 -11.97 -24.47 27.33
CA ALA A 359 -11.81 -25.81 27.86
C ALA A 359 -11.21 -26.78 26.82
N ASP A 360 -11.39 -26.51 25.54
CA ASP A 360 -11.10 -27.42 24.42
C ASP A 360 -9.72 -27.24 23.77
N ASN A 361 -8.76 -26.52 24.41
CA ASN A 361 -7.43 -26.21 23.84
C ASN A 361 -7.47 -25.57 22.43
N VAL A 362 -8.63 -25.07 21.98
CA VAL A 362 -8.80 -24.38 20.70
C VAL A 362 -8.62 -22.89 20.90
N VAL A 363 -7.82 -22.24 20.06
CA VAL A 363 -7.46 -20.81 20.16
C VAL A 363 -7.75 -20.08 18.85
N LYS A 364 -7.90 -18.76 18.89
CA LYS A 364 -8.15 -17.94 17.69
C LYS A 364 -6.88 -17.21 17.24
N VAL A 365 -6.23 -17.72 16.19
CA VAL A 365 -4.97 -17.19 15.64
C VAL A 365 -5.27 -16.53 14.29
N GLY A 366 -5.14 -15.20 14.20
CA GLY A 366 -5.45 -14.46 12.97
C GLY A 366 -6.89 -14.67 12.46
N GLY A 367 -7.87 -14.67 13.37
CA GLY A 367 -9.29 -14.88 13.06
C GLY A 367 -9.74 -16.34 12.93
N ASN A 368 -8.84 -17.31 13.13
CA ASN A 368 -9.05 -18.72 12.79
C ASN A 368 -8.94 -19.68 13.99
N ARG A 369 -9.81 -20.70 14.07
CA ARG A 369 -9.90 -21.68 15.18
C ARG A 369 -8.87 -22.82 15.10
N VAL A 370 -7.73 -22.66 15.77
CA VAL A 370 -6.66 -23.67 15.83
C VAL A 370 -6.85 -24.59 17.03
N ASP A 371 -6.85 -25.90 16.81
CA ASP A 371 -6.70 -26.90 17.88
C ASP A 371 -5.22 -27.09 18.24
N LEU A 372 -4.81 -26.66 19.44
CA LEU A 372 -3.43 -26.78 19.90
C LEU A 372 -2.97 -28.23 20.10
N GLU A 373 -3.89 -29.16 20.36
CA GLU A 373 -3.58 -30.58 20.54
C GLU A 373 -3.26 -31.25 19.20
N LYS A 374 -3.99 -30.88 18.13
CA LYS A 374 -3.66 -31.28 16.74
C LYS A 374 -2.25 -30.82 16.36
N VAL A 375 -1.90 -29.57 16.69
CA VAL A 375 -0.56 -29.02 16.43
C VAL A 375 0.50 -29.76 17.23
N ARG A 376 0.23 -30.06 18.51
CA ARG A 376 1.13 -30.83 19.38
C ARG A 376 1.40 -32.23 18.82
N GLN A 377 0.36 -32.92 18.35
CA GLN A 377 0.47 -34.24 17.74
C GLN A 377 1.28 -34.22 16.44
N ALA A 378 1.10 -33.19 15.60
CA ALA A 378 1.87 -33.03 14.38
C ALA A 378 3.38 -32.84 14.65
N ILE A 379 3.74 -32.11 15.72
CA ILE A 379 5.14 -31.95 16.16
C ILE A 379 5.69 -33.26 16.74
N ALA A 380 4.91 -33.94 17.59
CA ALA A 380 5.32 -35.21 18.18
C ALA A 380 5.53 -36.33 17.14
N ALA A 381 4.86 -36.25 15.99
CA ALA A 381 5.00 -37.18 14.88
C ALA A 381 6.23 -36.93 13.98
N VAL A 382 7.08 -35.94 14.30
CA VAL A 382 8.36 -35.71 13.63
C VAL A 382 9.42 -36.65 14.20
N GLU A 383 10.09 -37.42 13.33
CA GLU A 383 11.11 -38.38 13.74
C GLU A 383 12.27 -37.68 14.48
N GLY A 384 12.52 -38.11 15.72
CA GLY A 384 13.55 -37.54 16.59
C GLY A 384 13.04 -36.55 17.65
N ILE A 385 11.74 -36.29 17.69
CA ILE A 385 11.07 -35.58 18.80
C ILE A 385 10.57 -36.60 19.83
N LYS A 386 10.89 -36.35 21.10
CA LYS A 386 10.46 -37.17 22.25
C LYS A 386 9.21 -36.60 22.93
N GLU A 387 9.14 -35.29 23.03
CA GLU A 387 8.07 -34.59 23.73
C GLU A 387 7.83 -33.22 23.08
N ALA A 388 6.59 -32.75 23.09
CA ALA A 388 6.25 -31.41 22.63
C ALA A 388 5.08 -30.85 23.42
N ILE A 389 5.12 -29.56 23.71
CA ILE A 389 4.01 -28.78 24.25
C ILE A 389 3.74 -27.60 23.35
N VAL A 390 2.46 -27.28 23.16
CA VAL A 390 1.99 -26.17 22.34
C VAL A 390 1.09 -25.30 23.19
N LEU A 391 1.33 -23.99 23.15
CA LEU A 391 0.55 -22.99 23.86
C LEU A 391 0.11 -21.90 22.88
N SER A 392 -0.84 -21.08 23.32
CA SER A 392 -1.10 -19.79 22.70
C SER A 392 -0.51 -18.66 23.54
N ASN A 393 0.12 -17.71 22.87
CA ASN A 393 0.50 -16.42 23.45
C ASN A 393 -0.41 -15.31 22.91
N PRO A 394 -0.87 -14.36 23.74
CA PRO A 394 -1.50 -13.13 23.25
C PRO A 394 -0.47 -12.28 22.49
N ALA A 395 -0.80 -11.78 21.29
CA ALA A 395 0.05 -10.82 20.56
C ALA A 395 -0.41 -9.36 20.79
N ASP A 396 0.54 -8.41 20.81
CA ASP A 396 0.31 -6.98 21.11
C ASP A 396 -0.46 -6.19 20.03
N THR A 397 -0.78 -6.82 18.90
CA THR A 397 -1.66 -6.25 17.87
C THR A 397 -3.04 -6.90 17.96
N GLY A 398 -4.07 -6.08 18.11
CA GLY A 398 -5.43 -6.48 18.49
C GLY A 398 -5.92 -7.80 17.89
N ARG A 399 -6.27 -8.76 18.77
CA ARG A 399 -6.90 -10.05 18.47
C ARG A 399 -6.11 -11.04 17.59
N SER A 400 -4.80 -11.18 17.80
CA SER A 400 -4.12 -12.40 17.37
C SER A 400 -3.55 -13.13 18.58
N GLU A 401 -4.00 -14.36 18.83
CA GLU A 401 -3.14 -15.31 19.55
C GLU A 401 -2.10 -15.83 18.55
N GLU A 402 -0.88 -16.07 18.98
CA GLU A 402 0.12 -16.80 18.20
C GLU A 402 0.33 -18.19 18.82
N ILE A 403 0.53 -19.19 17.97
CA ILE A 403 0.87 -20.54 18.41
C ILE A 403 2.37 -20.62 18.62
N VAL A 404 2.76 -21.10 19.79
CA VAL A 404 4.15 -21.29 20.20
C VAL A 404 4.32 -22.73 20.68
N ALA A 405 5.48 -23.33 20.42
CA ALA A 405 5.76 -24.70 20.83
C ALA A 405 7.16 -24.85 21.45
N LEU A 406 7.25 -25.73 22.44
CA LEU A 406 8.51 -26.28 22.92
C LEU A 406 8.59 -27.75 22.51
N ALA A 407 9.76 -28.19 22.04
CA ALA A 407 9.99 -29.58 21.71
C ALA A 407 11.29 -30.09 22.34
N VAL A 408 11.26 -31.33 22.83
CA VAL A 408 12.43 -32.05 23.33
C VAL A 408 12.83 -33.07 22.28
N GLY A 409 14.04 -32.96 21.72
CA GLY A 409 14.47 -33.85 20.65
C GLY A 409 15.81 -33.47 20.04
N ARG A 410 16.22 -34.21 19.01
CA ARG A 410 17.48 -33.98 18.28
C ARG A 410 17.32 -33.14 17.01
N ARG A 411 16.08 -32.76 16.68
CA ARG A 411 15.76 -31.94 15.51
C ARG A 411 15.78 -30.46 15.88
N THR A 412 16.26 -29.64 14.95
CA THR A 412 16.20 -28.19 15.02
C THR A 412 14.78 -27.68 14.73
N ALA A 413 14.46 -26.46 15.18
CA ALA A 413 13.18 -25.82 14.91
C ALA A 413 12.86 -25.74 13.40
N ALA A 414 13.87 -25.45 12.58
CA ALA A 414 13.73 -25.35 11.12
C ALA A 414 13.36 -26.71 10.47
N GLU A 415 13.97 -27.81 10.91
CA GLU A 415 13.63 -29.16 10.43
C GLU A 415 12.19 -29.54 10.79
N ILE A 416 11.75 -29.22 12.01
CA ILE A 416 10.37 -29.45 12.45
C ILE A 416 9.41 -28.62 11.58
N GLN A 417 9.68 -27.33 11.38
CA GLN A 417 8.87 -26.44 10.55
C GLN A 417 8.71 -26.95 9.12
N VAL A 418 9.78 -27.44 8.49
CA VAL A 418 9.73 -28.01 7.12
C VAL A 418 8.77 -29.20 7.07
N GLN A 419 8.80 -30.09 8.06
CA GLN A 419 7.88 -31.23 8.09
C GLN A 419 6.43 -30.80 8.37
N LEU A 420 6.22 -29.82 9.25
CA LEU A 420 4.89 -29.28 9.56
C LEU A 420 4.25 -28.60 8.35
N LYS A 421 5.02 -28.04 7.40
CA LYS A 421 4.45 -27.43 6.17
C LYS A 421 3.54 -28.37 5.39
N SER A 422 3.83 -29.68 5.41
CA SER A 422 3.04 -30.71 4.72
C SER A 422 1.84 -31.23 5.55
N LYS A 423 1.81 -30.95 6.86
CA LYS A 423 0.84 -31.53 7.81
C LYS A 423 -0.12 -30.50 8.44
N LEU A 424 0.26 -29.22 8.46
CA LEU A 424 -0.47 -28.13 9.10
C LEU A 424 -0.65 -26.95 8.14
N LEU A 425 -1.77 -26.24 8.25
CA LEU A 425 -2.05 -25.00 7.52
C LEU A 425 -1.22 -23.82 8.06
N PRO A 426 -0.97 -22.74 7.28
CA PRO A 426 -0.04 -21.64 7.65
C PRO A 426 -0.24 -21.01 9.04
N HIS A 427 -1.47 -20.98 9.52
CA HIS A 427 -1.94 -20.43 10.78
C HIS A 427 -2.12 -21.45 11.91
N GLU A 428 -2.08 -22.75 11.60
CA GLU A 428 -1.92 -23.83 12.59
C GLU A 428 -0.44 -24.07 12.93
N ARG A 429 0.45 -23.64 12.04
CA ARG A 429 1.88 -23.79 12.26
C ARG A 429 2.27 -22.93 13.46
N PRO A 430 2.93 -23.49 14.48
CA PRO A 430 3.57 -22.69 15.50
C PRO A 430 4.41 -21.65 14.80
N ARG A 431 4.21 -20.37 15.07
CA ARG A 431 5.10 -19.33 14.54
C ARG A 431 6.51 -19.52 15.11
N ARG A 432 6.60 -20.17 16.27
CA ARG A 432 7.83 -20.35 17.03
C ARG A 432 7.89 -21.75 17.61
N ILE A 433 9.04 -22.40 17.41
CA ILE A 433 9.35 -23.70 17.99
C ILE A 433 10.72 -23.56 18.65
N GLN A 434 10.81 -23.81 19.95
CA GLN A 434 12.08 -23.79 20.67
C GLN A 434 12.44 -25.21 21.14
N ILE A 435 13.68 -25.61 20.89
CA ILE A 435 14.19 -26.91 21.33
C ILE A 435 14.75 -26.75 22.73
N VAL A 436 14.29 -27.58 23.66
CA VAL A 436 14.73 -27.56 25.06
C VAL A 436 15.19 -28.95 25.51
N GLU A 437 16.08 -28.99 26.49
CA GLU A 437 16.53 -30.26 27.08
C GLU A 437 15.41 -30.97 27.86
N LYS A 438 14.51 -30.19 28.47
CA LYS A 438 13.32 -30.66 29.20
C LYS A 438 12.23 -29.59 29.20
N ILE A 439 10.96 -29.99 29.24
CA ILE A 439 9.84 -29.06 29.39
C ILE A 439 9.81 -28.54 30.84
N PRO A 440 9.74 -27.21 31.07
CA PRO A 440 9.58 -26.64 32.41
C PRO A 440 8.25 -27.07 33.05
N MET A 441 8.30 -27.62 34.26
CA MET A 441 7.14 -28.13 35.01
C MET A 441 6.99 -27.38 36.34
N ALA A 442 5.75 -27.07 36.71
CA ALA A 442 5.40 -26.53 38.02
C ALA A 442 5.49 -27.61 39.11
N ALA A 443 5.54 -27.20 40.38
CA ALA A 443 5.63 -28.10 41.54
C ALA A 443 4.47 -29.13 41.64
N THR A 444 3.38 -28.91 40.90
CA THR A 444 2.20 -29.78 40.81
C THR A 444 2.31 -30.85 39.71
N GLY A 445 3.43 -30.92 38.98
CA GLY A 445 3.65 -31.88 37.89
C GLY A 445 2.95 -31.52 36.57
N LYS A 446 2.46 -30.27 36.42
CA LYS A 446 1.92 -29.72 35.17
C LYS A 446 2.94 -28.78 34.50
N PRO A 447 2.90 -28.59 33.17
CA PRO A 447 3.76 -27.64 32.47
C PRO A 447 3.59 -26.21 33.00
N ASP A 448 4.70 -25.53 33.28
CA ASP A 448 4.71 -24.15 33.79
C ASP A 448 4.47 -23.16 32.65
N ARG A 449 3.19 -22.82 32.42
CA ARG A 449 2.77 -21.96 31.31
C ARG A 449 3.41 -20.57 31.34
N GLN A 450 3.76 -20.04 32.51
CA GLN A 450 4.38 -18.72 32.62
C GLN A 450 5.85 -18.78 32.22
N ALA A 451 6.61 -19.73 32.78
CA ALA A 451 8.01 -19.94 32.40
C ALA A 451 8.15 -20.32 30.92
N ILE A 452 7.22 -21.13 30.41
CA ILE A 452 7.16 -21.47 28.99
C ILE A 452 6.83 -20.24 28.14
N GLY A 453 5.83 -19.44 28.53
CA GLY A 453 5.43 -18.21 27.84
C GLY A 453 6.56 -17.18 27.73
N GLU A 454 7.37 -17.03 28.78
CA GLU A 454 8.57 -16.18 28.84
C GLU A 454 9.69 -16.68 27.92
N MET A 455 9.87 -17.99 27.80
CA MET A 455 10.85 -18.59 26.88
C MET A 455 10.49 -18.37 25.39
N VAL A 456 9.20 -18.17 25.09
CA VAL A 456 8.64 -18.01 23.73
C VAL A 456 8.01 -16.63 23.45
N THR A 457 8.23 -15.60 24.27
CA THR A 457 7.76 -14.21 24.00
C THR A 457 8.69 -13.50 23.00
N VAL A 458 8.17 -12.70 22.06
CA VAL A 458 9.03 -12.02 21.06
C VAL A 458 9.52 -10.73 21.69
N PRO A 459 10.84 -10.48 21.71
CA PRO A 459 11.31 -9.17 22.13
C PRO A 459 10.80 -8.11 21.12
N MET A 460 10.41 -6.93 21.59
CA MET A 460 10.07 -5.80 20.70
C MET A 460 11.23 -4.83 20.67
N ILE A 461 11.56 -4.30 19.50
CA ILE A 461 12.51 -3.19 19.37
C ILE A 461 11.76 -1.90 19.08
N ARG A 462 12.24 -0.79 19.64
CA ARG A 462 11.63 0.54 19.50
C ARG A 462 12.54 1.41 18.64
N PHE A 463 12.04 2.04 17.59
CA PHE A 463 12.81 2.98 16.78
C PHE A 463 12.47 4.43 17.14
N GLU A 464 13.48 5.20 17.54
CA GLU A 464 13.37 6.65 17.82
C GLU A 464 14.05 7.45 16.70
N PRO A 465 13.57 8.66 16.33
CA PRO A 465 12.48 9.43 16.93
C PRO A 465 11.08 9.02 16.48
N SER A 466 10.95 8.00 15.61
CA SER A 466 9.65 7.60 15.04
C SER A 466 8.65 7.07 16.07
N GLY A 467 9.09 6.71 17.27
CA GLY A 467 8.30 6.06 18.32
C GLY A 467 7.75 4.68 17.95
N ARG A 468 8.09 4.12 16.78
CA ARG A 468 7.54 2.86 16.26
C ARG A 468 8.11 1.66 16.99
N GLN A 469 7.22 0.77 17.44
CA GLN A 469 7.60 -0.53 17.98
C GLN A 469 7.50 -1.60 16.89
N VAL A 470 8.61 -2.33 16.71
CA VAL A 470 8.81 -3.33 15.66
C VAL A 470 9.07 -4.69 16.32
N LEU A 471 8.50 -5.73 15.74
CA LEU A 471 8.71 -7.11 16.19
C LEU A 471 10.19 -7.49 15.99
N LEU A 472 10.86 -8.03 17.01
CA LEU A 472 12.23 -8.50 16.84
C LEU A 472 12.26 -9.81 16.05
N ASP A 473 12.92 -9.77 14.90
CA ASP A 473 13.40 -10.96 14.20
C ASP A 473 14.93 -11.04 14.36
N THR A 474 15.40 -12.01 15.15
CA THR A 474 16.83 -12.18 15.45
C THR A 474 17.65 -12.57 14.23
N ASP A 475 17.00 -13.14 13.21
CA ASP A 475 17.61 -13.55 11.95
C ASP A 475 17.61 -12.43 10.91
N ARG A 476 17.15 -11.22 11.28
CA ARG A 476 17.18 -10.02 10.45
C ARG A 476 18.01 -8.90 11.07
N THR A 477 18.55 -8.06 10.20
CA THR A 477 19.33 -6.88 10.58
C THR A 477 18.40 -5.75 11.01
N LEU A 478 18.89 -4.81 11.81
CA LEU A 478 18.10 -3.64 12.21
C LEU A 478 17.60 -2.82 11.00
N GLN A 479 18.36 -2.82 9.91
CA GLN A 479 17.99 -2.17 8.66
C GLN A 479 16.80 -2.84 7.98
N GLU A 480 16.81 -4.18 7.87
CA GLU A 480 15.70 -4.94 7.29
C GLU A 480 14.43 -4.78 8.12
N LEU A 481 14.57 -4.79 9.46
CA LEU A 481 13.46 -4.54 10.38
C LEU A 481 12.91 -3.11 10.26
N ALA A 482 13.77 -2.11 10.06
CA ALA A 482 13.32 -0.75 9.85
C ALA A 482 12.60 -0.57 8.51
N ALA A 483 13.11 -1.17 7.43
CA ALA A 483 12.57 -1.05 6.08
C ALA A 483 11.13 -1.58 5.96
N ASP A 484 10.84 -2.75 6.53
CA ASP A 484 9.51 -3.37 6.53
C ASP A 484 8.45 -2.52 7.23
N HIS A 485 8.89 -1.74 8.22
CA HIS A 485 8.04 -0.89 9.03
C HIS A 485 8.12 0.58 8.62
N ALA A 486 8.59 0.86 7.39
CA ALA A 486 8.70 2.19 6.80
C ALA A 486 9.44 3.20 7.70
N ILE A 487 10.45 2.72 8.43
CA ILE A 487 11.37 3.54 9.22
C ILE A 487 12.61 3.78 8.37
N ASP A 488 12.88 5.04 8.07
CA ASP A 488 13.96 5.40 7.17
C ASP A 488 15.32 5.31 7.86
N ILE A 489 16.11 4.32 7.45
CA ILE A 489 17.53 4.21 7.77
C ILE A 489 18.32 4.27 6.47
N ARG A 490 19.35 5.14 6.43
CA ARG A 490 20.21 5.33 5.26
C ARG A 490 20.88 4.01 4.84
N SER A 491 20.93 3.71 3.53
CA SER A 491 21.32 2.40 2.97
C SER A 491 22.25 2.44 1.74
N ASP A 492 23.24 3.33 1.72
CA ASP A 492 24.12 3.58 0.55
C ASP A 492 24.87 2.34 -0.03
N CYS A 493 25.01 1.24 0.74
CA CYS A 493 25.74 0.04 0.30
C CYS A 493 24.84 -1.19 0.09
N GLY A 494 23.52 -1.04 0.15
CA GLY A 494 22.57 -2.15 -0.02
C GLY A 494 22.77 -3.28 1.00
N GLY A 495 23.16 -2.93 2.24
CA GLY A 495 23.31 -3.89 3.33
C GLY A 495 24.69 -4.55 3.48
N LYS A 496 25.67 -4.22 2.62
CA LYS A 496 26.98 -4.91 2.57
C LYS A 496 27.96 -4.57 3.70
N GLY A 497 27.64 -3.63 4.59
CA GLY A 497 28.50 -3.29 5.73
C GLY A 497 29.74 -2.45 5.40
N ILE A 498 29.89 -1.93 4.19
CA ILE A 498 31.14 -1.28 3.73
C ILE A 498 31.15 0.26 3.83
N CYS A 499 30.00 0.92 3.99
CA CYS A 499 29.92 2.38 3.94
C CYS A 499 29.83 3.07 5.31
N GLY A 500 29.39 2.36 6.34
CA GLY A 500 29.23 2.90 7.68
C GLY A 500 28.10 3.94 7.85
N LYS A 501 27.20 4.11 6.87
CA LYS A 501 26.22 5.23 6.86
C LYS A 501 24.87 4.91 7.48
N CYS A 502 24.56 3.62 7.66
CA CYS A 502 23.38 3.15 8.38
C CYS A 502 23.61 3.17 9.91
N ARG A 503 24.36 4.15 10.41
CA ARG A 503 24.74 4.22 11.83
C ARG A 503 23.50 4.48 12.67
N VAL A 504 23.32 3.63 13.67
CA VAL A 504 22.25 3.74 14.66
C VAL A 504 22.85 3.67 16.05
N LEU A 505 22.23 4.36 17.01
CA LEU A 505 22.56 4.24 18.42
C LEU A 505 21.61 3.23 19.05
N VAL A 506 22.13 2.31 19.86
CA VAL A 506 21.36 1.20 20.38
C VAL A 506 21.49 1.06 21.89
N ASP A 507 20.35 0.92 22.58
CA ASP A 507 20.29 0.79 24.05
C ASP A 507 19.21 -0.23 24.48
N PRO A 508 19.48 -1.17 25.42
CA PRO A 508 20.75 -1.41 26.09
C PRO A 508 21.72 -2.24 25.23
N LYS A 509 23.01 -1.84 25.25
CA LYS A 509 24.10 -2.37 24.40
C LYS A 509 24.27 -3.90 24.43
N LYS A 510 23.90 -4.52 25.56
CA LYS A 510 23.97 -5.98 25.78
C LYS A 510 22.98 -6.77 24.92
N ASN A 511 21.98 -6.12 24.31
CA ASN A 511 20.90 -6.76 23.57
C ASN A 511 21.15 -6.74 22.05
N LEU A 512 22.40 -6.95 21.65
CA LEU A 512 22.84 -6.96 20.25
C LEU A 512 23.73 -8.16 19.92
N SER A 513 23.79 -8.51 18.65
CA SER A 513 24.81 -9.41 18.10
C SER A 513 26.22 -8.89 18.38
N SER A 514 27.18 -9.80 18.46
CA SER A 514 28.60 -9.42 18.46
C SER A 514 28.91 -8.52 17.26
N PRO A 515 29.77 -7.49 17.41
CA PRO A 515 30.22 -6.68 16.28
C PRO A 515 30.82 -7.59 15.20
N THR A 516 30.39 -7.38 13.97
CA THR A 516 31.01 -8.04 12.80
C THR A 516 32.35 -7.41 12.46
N ASP A 517 33.20 -8.10 11.70
CA ASP A 517 34.47 -7.54 11.21
C ASP A 517 34.24 -6.22 10.45
N ALA A 518 33.19 -6.16 9.63
CA ALA A 518 32.79 -4.95 8.92
C ALA A 518 32.40 -3.78 9.86
N GLU A 519 31.86 -4.06 11.05
CA GLU A 519 31.59 -3.04 12.06
C GLU A 519 32.88 -2.58 12.76
N LEU A 520 33.80 -3.51 13.04
CA LEU A 520 35.08 -3.21 13.68
C LEU A 520 36.03 -2.42 12.77
N ASP A 521 35.91 -2.60 11.46
CA ASP A 521 36.67 -1.84 10.46
C ASP A 521 36.20 -0.38 10.33
N LEU A 522 34.94 -0.08 10.66
CA LEU A 522 34.30 1.22 10.41
C LEU A 522 33.92 2.02 11.66
N LEU A 523 33.87 1.37 12.83
CA LEU A 523 33.52 2.01 14.11
C LEU A 523 34.71 1.95 15.07
N THR A 524 34.96 3.05 15.78
CA THR A 524 36.02 3.05 16.81
C THR A 524 35.63 2.18 18.02
N PRO A 525 36.60 1.66 18.80
CA PRO A 525 36.32 0.94 20.04
C PRO A 525 35.43 1.75 21.01
N GLU A 526 35.60 3.07 21.03
CA GLU A 526 34.79 3.99 21.84
C GLU A 526 33.36 4.12 21.31
N GLN A 527 33.15 4.13 19.98
CA GLN A 527 31.82 4.15 19.37
C GLN A 527 31.05 2.85 19.64
N VAL A 528 31.71 1.70 19.51
CA VAL A 528 31.10 0.40 19.82
C VAL A 528 30.74 0.31 21.30
N THR A 529 31.63 0.76 22.19
CA THR A 529 31.36 0.78 23.64
C THR A 529 30.30 1.81 24.05
N THR A 530 30.10 2.88 23.28
CA THR A 530 29.03 3.88 23.50
C THR A 530 27.68 3.48 22.90
N GLY A 531 27.61 2.41 22.10
CA GLY A 531 26.36 1.81 21.60
C GLY A 531 26.07 2.08 20.13
N TYR A 532 27.01 2.66 19.37
CA TYR A 532 26.88 2.81 17.93
C TYR A 532 27.05 1.49 17.21
N ARG A 533 26.20 1.24 16.23
CA ARG A 533 26.19 0.03 15.39
C ARG A 533 25.87 0.37 13.94
N LEU A 534 26.20 -0.53 13.02
CA LEU A 534 25.73 -0.44 11.64
C LEU A 534 24.42 -1.21 11.51
N ALA A 535 23.30 -0.53 11.25
CA ALA A 535 21.99 -1.16 11.17
C ALA A 535 21.92 -2.31 10.13
N CYS A 536 22.73 -2.27 9.08
CA CYS A 536 22.81 -3.33 8.08
C CYS A 536 23.59 -4.59 8.51
N GLN A 537 24.30 -4.55 9.63
CA GLN A 537 25.10 -5.67 10.15
C GLN A 537 24.60 -6.12 11.52
N ALA A 538 24.17 -5.15 12.34
CA ALA A 538 23.71 -5.37 13.69
C ALA A 538 22.33 -6.04 13.70
N ARG A 539 22.20 -7.02 14.59
CA ARG A 539 20.95 -7.74 14.87
C ARG A 539 20.63 -7.55 16.34
N ALA A 540 19.38 -7.24 16.66
CA ALA A 540 18.97 -7.19 18.06
C ALA A 540 18.71 -8.59 18.59
N THR A 541 18.96 -8.80 19.88
CA THR A 541 18.80 -10.11 20.56
C THR A 541 17.72 -10.08 21.65
N ALA A 542 17.34 -8.90 22.13
CA ALA A 542 16.24 -8.71 23.08
C ALA A 542 15.69 -7.27 23.01
N GLY A 543 14.72 -6.91 23.86
CA GLY A 543 14.00 -5.63 23.78
C GLY A 543 14.94 -4.43 23.84
N THR A 544 15.02 -3.68 22.74
CA THR A 544 16.08 -2.70 22.48
C THR A 544 15.51 -1.45 21.81
N THR A 545 15.97 -0.28 22.23
CA THR A 545 15.69 0.98 21.56
C THR A 545 16.80 1.28 20.56
N VAL A 546 16.42 1.53 19.31
CA VAL A 546 17.27 1.90 18.19
C VAL A 546 16.98 3.36 17.86
N THR A 547 17.88 4.25 18.21
CA THR A 547 17.79 5.66 17.85
C THR A 547 18.45 5.87 16.49
N VAL A 548 17.65 6.32 15.54
CA VAL A 548 18.07 6.80 14.22
C VAL A 548 18.38 8.30 14.38
N PRO A 549 19.64 8.73 14.22
CA PRO A 549 19.99 10.14 14.31
C PRO A 549 19.21 10.97 13.25
N ASP A 550 18.65 12.11 13.66
CA ASP A 550 17.66 12.92 12.93
C ASP A 550 17.72 12.86 11.39
N THR A 551 16.69 12.24 10.80
CA THR A 551 16.38 12.35 9.37
C THR A 551 15.61 13.63 9.09
N LEU A 552 16.32 14.76 8.96
CA LEU A 552 15.84 15.95 8.23
C LEU A 552 15.84 15.71 6.70
N ALA A 553 15.49 14.49 6.28
CA ALA A 553 15.82 13.91 4.97
C ALA A 553 14.78 14.19 3.87
N GLU A 554 13.56 14.61 4.22
CA GLU A 554 12.46 14.76 3.24
C GLU A 554 12.58 16.03 2.39
N VAL A 555 13.13 17.12 2.92
CA VAL A 555 13.07 18.45 2.27
C VAL A 555 14.15 18.68 1.21
N SER A 556 15.26 17.91 1.22
CA SER A 556 16.38 18.16 0.28
C SER A 556 16.36 17.33 -1.00
N ALA A 557 15.81 16.11 -0.98
CA ALA A 557 15.77 15.23 -2.16
C ALA A 557 14.84 15.78 -3.28
N THR A 558 14.05 16.79 -2.92
CA THR A 558 13.00 17.44 -3.69
C THR A 558 13.37 18.89 -4.02
N SER A 559 14.42 19.43 -3.39
CA SER A 559 14.88 20.80 -3.56
C SER A 559 15.48 21.01 -4.96
N GLY A 560 15.02 22.03 -5.68
CA GLY A 560 15.46 22.33 -7.05
C GLY A 560 14.66 21.62 -8.14
N LYS A 561 13.68 20.76 -7.80
CA LYS A 561 12.78 20.18 -8.81
C LYS A 561 11.54 21.03 -9.10
N THR A 562 11.11 21.87 -8.17
CA THR A 562 9.85 22.64 -8.28
C THR A 562 10.05 24.07 -8.77
N GLY A 563 11.29 24.55 -8.86
CA GLY A 563 11.66 25.94 -9.20
C GLY A 563 11.63 26.27 -10.70
N ILE A 564 10.68 25.74 -11.46
CA ILE A 564 10.58 25.96 -12.91
C ILE A 564 9.68 27.16 -13.23
N ASP A 565 9.71 27.63 -14.48
CA ASP A 565 8.89 28.75 -14.95
C ASP A 565 7.40 28.49 -14.76
N ARG A 566 6.65 29.57 -14.53
CA ARG A 566 5.22 29.50 -14.15
C ARG A 566 4.24 29.47 -15.33
N SER A 567 4.69 29.69 -16.57
CA SER A 567 3.81 29.80 -17.73
C SER A 567 4.52 29.38 -19.02
N TYR A 568 3.85 28.57 -19.83
CA TYR A 568 4.38 28.03 -21.09
C TYR A 568 3.37 28.21 -22.24
N PRO A 569 3.83 28.21 -23.51
CA PRO A 569 2.94 28.17 -24.67
C PRO A 569 2.04 26.92 -24.65
N VAL A 570 0.83 27.04 -25.22
CA VAL A 570 -0.18 25.99 -25.22
C VAL A 570 -0.63 25.66 -26.64
N ASP A 571 -0.51 24.40 -27.00
CA ASP A 571 -1.20 23.73 -28.10
C ASP A 571 -1.56 22.31 -27.66
N SER A 572 -2.39 22.21 -26.62
CA SER A 572 -2.75 20.94 -25.99
C SER A 572 -3.54 20.06 -26.97
N PRO A 573 -3.28 18.73 -27.00
CA PRO A 573 -4.10 17.81 -27.76
C PRO A 573 -5.46 17.52 -27.10
N ILE A 574 -5.70 18.02 -25.88
CA ILE A 574 -6.94 17.89 -25.14
C ILE A 574 -7.81 19.12 -25.31
N HIS A 575 -9.09 18.88 -25.60
CA HIS A 575 -10.10 19.93 -25.72
C HIS A 575 -11.32 19.58 -24.87
N ARG A 576 -11.79 20.55 -24.07
CA ARG A 576 -13.10 20.48 -23.42
C ARG A 576 -14.14 21.25 -24.23
N LEU A 577 -15.20 20.56 -24.63
CA LEU A 577 -16.27 21.13 -25.45
C LEU A 577 -17.61 21.02 -24.72
N THR A 578 -18.19 22.17 -24.37
CA THR A 578 -19.53 22.21 -23.77
C THR A 578 -20.59 22.00 -24.85
N VAL A 579 -21.42 20.98 -24.67
CA VAL A 579 -22.55 20.65 -25.54
C VAL A 579 -23.84 21.02 -24.82
N ALA A 580 -24.59 21.97 -25.38
CA ALA A 580 -25.89 22.39 -24.86
C ALA A 580 -27.00 21.47 -25.38
N GLY A 581 -27.97 21.13 -24.53
CA GLY A 581 -29.11 20.30 -24.90
C GLY A 581 -29.04 18.86 -24.38
N ARG A 582 -29.95 18.01 -24.87
CA ARG A 582 -30.11 16.63 -24.41
C ARG A 582 -29.57 15.62 -25.43
N SER A 583 -29.24 14.41 -24.96
CA SER A 583 -28.96 13.26 -25.83
C SER A 583 -30.11 13.04 -26.84
N PRO A 584 -29.81 12.51 -28.04
CA PRO A 584 -30.79 12.39 -29.10
C PRO A 584 -31.81 11.30 -28.73
N GLY A 585 -33.07 11.52 -29.08
CA GLY A 585 -34.08 10.45 -29.06
C GLY A 585 -33.96 9.53 -30.28
N LEU A 586 -34.83 8.52 -30.35
CA LEU A 586 -34.94 7.64 -31.54
C LEU A 586 -35.12 8.46 -32.82
N LYS A 587 -34.24 8.24 -33.81
CA LYS A 587 -34.37 8.86 -35.13
C LYS A 587 -35.64 8.39 -35.82
N THR A 588 -36.35 9.33 -36.44
CA THR A 588 -37.58 9.07 -37.20
C THR A 588 -37.31 8.60 -38.64
N ASP A 589 -36.08 8.73 -39.13
CA ASP A 589 -35.66 8.35 -40.48
C ASP A 589 -35.10 6.92 -40.58
N ASN A 590 -35.13 6.16 -39.48
CA ASN A 590 -34.64 4.78 -39.34
C ASN A 590 -33.16 4.56 -39.76
N ARG A 591 -32.33 5.61 -39.81
CA ARG A 591 -30.90 5.44 -40.09
C ARG A 591 -30.15 5.01 -38.83
N PRO A 592 -29.27 4.00 -38.89
CA PRO A 592 -28.46 3.61 -37.75
C PRO A 592 -27.46 4.72 -37.39
N GLU A 593 -27.29 4.98 -36.10
CA GLU A 593 -26.31 5.91 -35.54
C GLU A 593 -25.89 5.40 -34.16
N SER A 594 -24.59 5.37 -33.88
CA SER A 594 -24.10 5.07 -32.52
C SER A 594 -24.02 6.33 -31.67
N LEU A 595 -23.99 6.18 -30.34
CA LEU A 595 -23.73 7.31 -29.43
C LEU A 595 -22.44 8.04 -29.79
N MET A 596 -21.40 7.31 -30.20
CA MET A 596 -20.11 7.89 -30.59
C MET A 596 -20.21 8.71 -31.88
N ASP A 597 -20.93 8.22 -32.88
CA ASP A 597 -21.19 8.97 -34.11
C ASP A 597 -21.94 10.26 -33.80
N TRP A 598 -22.97 10.18 -32.95
CA TRP A 598 -23.71 11.35 -32.51
C TRP A 598 -22.84 12.35 -31.75
N LEU A 599 -22.07 11.92 -30.75
CA LEU A 599 -21.18 12.79 -29.99
C LEU A 599 -20.15 13.48 -30.90
N ALA A 600 -19.59 12.75 -31.87
CA ALA A 600 -18.64 13.33 -32.82
C ALA A 600 -19.29 14.39 -33.73
N THR A 601 -20.58 14.25 -34.06
CA THR A 601 -21.33 15.33 -34.74
C THR A 601 -21.54 16.56 -33.87
N GLN A 602 -21.78 16.40 -32.55
CA GLN A 602 -21.90 17.53 -31.63
C GLN A 602 -20.58 18.31 -31.50
N VAL A 603 -19.44 17.62 -31.61
CA VAL A 603 -18.09 18.20 -31.66
C VAL A 603 -17.80 18.89 -33.00
N GLY A 604 -18.60 18.65 -34.05
CA GLY A 604 -18.36 19.15 -35.39
C GLY A 604 -17.18 18.49 -36.12
N ARG A 605 -16.67 17.35 -35.59
CA ARG A 605 -15.56 16.58 -36.18
C ARG A 605 -15.88 15.08 -36.16
N PRO A 606 -16.56 14.56 -37.20
CA PRO A 606 -16.94 13.13 -37.28
C PRO A 606 -15.75 12.16 -37.21
N SER A 607 -14.54 12.60 -37.60
CA SER A 607 -13.31 11.81 -37.50
C SER A 607 -12.88 11.50 -36.06
N LEU A 608 -13.49 12.15 -35.06
CA LEU A 608 -13.24 11.92 -33.64
C LEU A 608 -14.25 10.94 -33.00
N ALA A 609 -15.08 10.25 -33.80
CA ALA A 609 -15.93 9.12 -33.40
C ALA A 609 -15.11 7.85 -33.05
N ARG A 610 -13.99 8.03 -32.37
CA ARG A 610 -13.09 7.00 -31.88
C ARG A 610 -12.89 7.21 -30.38
N ALA A 611 -12.69 6.12 -29.67
CA ALA A 611 -12.45 6.07 -28.24
C ALA A 611 -11.71 4.78 -27.94
N ASP A 612 -10.85 4.79 -26.94
CA ASP A 612 -10.24 3.56 -26.45
C ASP A 612 -11.24 2.75 -25.59
N MET A 613 -10.83 1.56 -25.15
CA MET A 613 -11.71 0.70 -24.35
C MET A 613 -12.02 1.28 -22.96
N ALA A 614 -11.12 2.06 -22.37
CA ALA A 614 -11.36 2.70 -21.08
C ALA A 614 -12.44 3.79 -21.23
N SER A 615 -12.31 4.64 -22.24
CA SER A 615 -13.31 5.63 -22.64
C SER A 615 -14.64 4.97 -22.99
N LEU A 616 -14.67 3.92 -23.82
CA LEU A 616 -15.92 3.23 -24.19
C LEU A 616 -16.65 2.64 -22.98
N ARG A 617 -15.93 2.06 -22.01
CA ARG A 617 -16.51 1.54 -20.75
C ARG A 617 -17.10 2.64 -19.89
N GLN A 618 -16.51 3.84 -19.93
CA GLN A 618 -17.01 5.00 -19.20
C GLN A 618 -18.27 5.56 -19.89
N LEU A 619 -18.20 5.73 -21.22
CA LEU A 619 -19.26 6.29 -22.06
C LEU A 619 -20.48 5.37 -22.17
N SER A 620 -20.32 4.05 -22.01
CA SER A 620 -21.43 3.09 -22.11
C SER A 620 -22.53 3.27 -21.06
N ARG A 621 -22.30 4.13 -20.05
CA ARG A 621 -23.24 4.43 -18.97
C ARG A 621 -24.29 5.49 -19.34
N TYR A 622 -24.11 6.20 -20.46
CA TYR A 622 -24.94 7.34 -20.84
C TYR A 622 -25.86 6.99 -22.01
N ARG A 623 -27.12 6.63 -21.72
CA ARG A 623 -28.10 6.22 -22.74
C ARG A 623 -29.12 7.32 -23.08
N ASP A 624 -29.80 7.89 -22.07
CA ASP A 624 -30.94 8.82 -22.27
C ASP A 624 -30.93 10.03 -21.32
N SER A 625 -29.85 10.22 -20.55
CA SER A 625 -29.82 11.13 -19.40
C SER A 625 -28.95 12.38 -19.57
N LEU A 626 -28.20 12.50 -20.67
CA LEU A 626 -27.30 13.63 -20.86
C LEU A 626 -28.12 14.90 -21.05
N LYS A 627 -27.84 15.90 -20.23
CA LYS A 627 -28.38 17.24 -20.36
C LYS A 627 -27.25 18.21 -20.02
N ASP A 628 -26.93 19.10 -20.95
CA ASP A 628 -25.90 20.14 -20.79
C ASP A 628 -24.59 19.55 -20.23
N PHE A 629 -23.74 19.00 -21.10
CA PHE A 629 -22.57 18.22 -20.69
C PHE A 629 -21.29 18.75 -21.34
N THR A 630 -20.13 18.35 -20.81
CA THR A 630 -18.82 18.68 -21.38
C THR A 630 -18.14 17.43 -21.91
N LEU A 631 -17.68 17.47 -23.16
CA LEU A 631 -16.87 16.42 -23.75
C LEU A 631 -15.40 16.71 -23.56
N VAL A 632 -14.66 15.72 -23.07
CA VAL A 632 -13.19 15.74 -23.06
C VAL A 632 -12.72 14.95 -24.29
N VAL A 633 -12.04 15.62 -25.21
CA VAL A 633 -11.64 15.06 -26.50
C VAL A 633 -10.13 15.18 -26.67
N HIS A 634 -9.48 14.08 -26.99
CA HIS A 634 -8.09 14.05 -27.40
C HIS A 634 -8.00 13.98 -28.93
N GLU A 635 -7.13 14.78 -29.56
CA GLU A 635 -7.03 14.85 -31.03
C GLU A 635 -6.72 13.48 -31.67
N ASP A 636 -5.76 12.73 -31.11
CA ASP A 636 -5.36 11.40 -31.64
C ASP A 636 -6.20 10.20 -31.18
N THR A 637 -6.75 10.19 -29.97
CA THR A 637 -7.49 9.03 -29.43
C THR A 637 -9.01 9.25 -29.42
N GLY A 638 -9.47 10.46 -29.76
CA GLY A 638 -10.87 10.84 -29.90
C GLY A 638 -11.53 11.17 -28.57
N ILE A 639 -12.82 10.86 -28.43
CA ILE A 639 -13.61 11.22 -27.25
C ILE A 639 -13.15 10.36 -26.07
N GLN A 640 -12.67 11.02 -25.01
CA GLN A 640 -12.15 10.36 -23.82
C GLN A 640 -13.23 10.21 -22.75
N ARG A 641 -13.95 11.30 -22.46
CA ARG A 641 -14.91 11.36 -21.33
C ARG A 641 -16.08 12.30 -21.58
N ILE A 642 -17.16 12.05 -20.85
CA ILE A 642 -18.28 12.99 -20.66
C ILE A 642 -18.32 13.44 -19.21
N LEU A 643 -18.43 14.75 -18.98
CA LEU A 643 -18.61 15.36 -17.67
C LEU A 643 -19.98 16.02 -17.59
N ASP A 644 -20.63 15.92 -16.42
CA ASP A 644 -21.93 16.54 -16.19
C ASP A 644 -21.80 18.06 -16.05
N GLY A 645 -22.66 18.81 -16.75
CA GLY A 645 -22.65 20.26 -16.72
C GLY A 645 -21.54 20.90 -17.57
N PRO A 646 -21.54 22.24 -17.65
CA PRO A 646 -20.41 23.01 -18.17
C PRO A 646 -19.22 22.94 -17.19
N GLN A 647 -18.14 22.31 -17.61
CA GLN A 647 -16.93 22.12 -16.80
C GLN A 647 -15.69 22.67 -17.54
N PRO A 648 -15.52 24.00 -17.63
CA PRO A 648 -14.50 24.60 -18.49
C PRO A 648 -13.07 24.41 -17.97
N ALA A 649 -12.86 24.09 -16.68
CA ALA A 649 -11.52 23.95 -16.11
C ALA A 649 -10.86 22.64 -16.59
N SER A 650 -9.77 22.73 -17.33
CA SER A 650 -9.02 21.59 -17.87
C SER A 650 -7.60 21.61 -17.33
N LEU A 651 -7.25 20.59 -16.53
CA LEU A 651 -5.94 20.48 -15.88
C LEU A 651 -5.18 19.27 -16.41
N GLY A 652 -3.85 19.35 -16.37
CA GLY A 652 -2.97 18.24 -16.69
C GLY A 652 -1.87 18.11 -15.65
N PHE A 653 -1.30 16.92 -15.53
CA PHE A 653 -0.26 16.62 -14.56
C PHE A 653 1.00 16.08 -15.23
N ALA A 654 2.10 16.83 -15.16
CA ALA A 654 3.38 16.38 -15.68
C ALA A 654 4.24 15.79 -14.56
N VAL A 655 5.02 14.76 -14.86
CA VAL A 655 5.80 14.00 -13.88
C VAL A 655 7.23 13.80 -14.38
N ASP A 656 8.20 14.17 -13.56
CA ASP A 656 9.60 13.79 -13.69
C ASP A 656 9.89 12.62 -12.72
N LEU A 657 9.93 11.41 -13.27
CA LEU A 657 10.13 10.15 -12.55
C LEU A 657 11.63 9.79 -12.50
N GLY A 658 12.34 10.43 -11.58
CA GLY A 658 13.75 10.14 -11.31
C GLY A 658 13.96 8.89 -10.45
N THR A 659 15.16 8.32 -10.50
CA THR A 659 15.53 7.15 -9.69
C THR A 659 15.55 7.49 -8.19
N THR A 660 16.05 8.66 -7.80
CA THR A 660 16.12 9.09 -6.39
C THR A 660 14.90 9.90 -5.95
N SER A 661 14.32 10.71 -6.83
CA SER A 661 13.19 11.59 -6.51
C SER A 661 12.23 11.75 -7.67
N ILE A 662 10.96 11.95 -7.31
CA ILE A 662 9.84 12.17 -8.22
C ILE A 662 9.39 13.62 -8.07
N ALA A 663 9.08 14.31 -9.15
CA ALA A 663 8.45 15.62 -9.13
C ALA A 663 7.18 15.62 -9.99
N GLY A 664 6.17 16.36 -9.53
CA GLY A 664 4.87 16.49 -10.16
C GLY A 664 4.51 17.96 -10.36
N TYR A 665 3.91 18.27 -11.50
CA TYR A 665 3.61 19.63 -11.95
C TYR A 665 2.17 19.70 -12.43
N LEU A 666 1.31 20.39 -11.67
CA LEU A 666 -0.09 20.58 -12.01
C LEU A 666 -0.25 21.82 -12.87
N CYS A 667 -0.71 21.65 -14.11
CA CYS A 667 -0.79 22.70 -15.11
C CYS A 667 -2.23 22.94 -15.57
N ASN A 668 -2.55 24.18 -15.89
CA ASN A 668 -3.77 24.52 -16.62
C ASN A 668 -3.55 24.30 -18.12
N LEU A 669 -4.32 23.40 -18.73
CA LEU A 669 -4.16 23.01 -20.15
C LEU A 669 -4.65 24.08 -21.14
N GLN A 670 -5.32 25.15 -20.68
CA GLN A 670 -5.79 26.24 -21.51
C GLN A 670 -4.87 27.45 -21.45
N THR A 671 -4.37 27.78 -20.26
CA THR A 671 -3.54 28.98 -20.05
C THR A 671 -2.04 28.66 -20.06
N GLY A 672 -1.66 27.38 -19.89
CA GLY A 672 -0.27 26.95 -19.81
C GLY A 672 0.40 27.31 -18.48
N THR A 673 -0.40 27.72 -17.50
CA THR A 673 0.09 28.16 -16.20
C THR A 673 0.35 26.95 -15.30
N LEU A 674 1.53 26.91 -14.68
CA LEU A 674 1.86 25.98 -13.61
C LEU A 674 1.16 26.45 -12.33
N LEU A 675 0.23 25.62 -11.82
CA LEU A 675 -0.61 25.93 -10.67
C LEU A 675 0.03 25.49 -9.36
N ALA A 676 0.63 24.30 -9.35
CA ALA A 676 1.32 23.73 -8.20
C ALA A 676 2.46 22.81 -8.67
N ALA A 677 3.50 22.70 -7.85
CA ALA A 677 4.62 21.81 -8.10
C ALA A 677 5.11 21.19 -6.80
N GLU A 678 5.09 19.87 -6.74
CA GLU A 678 5.46 19.08 -5.57
C GLU A 678 6.54 18.06 -5.93
N ALA A 679 7.33 17.66 -4.96
CA ALA A 679 8.33 16.63 -5.16
C ALA A 679 8.45 15.73 -3.92
N SER A 680 8.85 14.49 -4.14
CA SER A 680 9.05 13.48 -3.09
C SER A 680 10.24 12.57 -3.41
N VAL A 681 10.69 11.82 -2.42
CA VAL A 681 11.68 10.75 -2.65
C VAL A 681 10.99 9.61 -3.39
N ASN A 682 11.68 9.00 -4.36
CA ASN A 682 11.14 7.84 -5.06
C ASN A 682 11.05 6.64 -4.09
N PRO A 683 9.84 6.11 -3.80
CA PRO A 683 9.65 5.02 -2.85
C PRO A 683 10.28 3.70 -3.31
N GLN A 684 10.55 3.53 -4.60
CA GLN A 684 11.25 2.36 -5.15
C GLN A 684 12.68 2.20 -4.62
N ARG A 685 13.26 3.22 -3.97
CA ARG A 685 14.59 3.14 -3.32
C ARG A 685 14.74 1.95 -2.38
N ARG A 686 13.64 1.44 -1.83
CA ARG A 686 13.61 0.26 -0.94
C ARG A 686 14.18 -1.00 -1.60
N PHE A 687 14.15 -1.08 -2.93
CA PHE A 687 14.62 -2.22 -3.71
C PHE A 687 15.91 -1.94 -4.50
N GLY A 688 16.49 -0.75 -4.34
CA GLY A 688 17.71 -0.34 -5.04
C GLY A 688 17.83 1.18 -5.17
N GLU A 689 19.02 1.71 -4.89
CA GLU A 689 19.32 3.15 -5.02
C GLU A 689 19.54 3.57 -6.48
N ASP A 690 19.95 2.65 -7.36
CA ASP A 690 20.23 2.92 -8.77
C ASP A 690 19.40 2.02 -9.70
N VAL A 691 19.48 2.28 -11.01
CA VAL A 691 18.72 1.53 -12.02
C VAL A 691 19.16 0.06 -12.10
N ILE A 692 20.44 -0.24 -11.94
CA ILE A 692 21.00 -1.60 -12.09
C ILE A 692 20.57 -2.50 -10.94
N SER A 693 20.63 -2.01 -9.70
CA SER A 693 20.18 -2.71 -8.51
C SER A 693 18.69 -3.04 -8.58
N ARG A 694 17.86 -2.11 -9.10
CA ARG A 694 16.43 -2.37 -9.35
C ARG A 694 16.21 -3.43 -10.42
N ILE A 695 16.94 -3.37 -11.55
CA ILE A 695 16.85 -4.39 -12.60
C ILE A 695 17.27 -5.76 -12.05
N SER A 696 18.38 -5.83 -11.31
CA SER A 696 18.84 -7.06 -10.67
C SER A 696 17.80 -7.63 -9.70
N HIS A 697 17.17 -6.78 -8.89
CA HIS A 697 16.13 -7.19 -7.96
C HIS A 697 14.91 -7.77 -8.68
N LEU A 698 14.51 -7.19 -9.82
CA LEU A 698 13.42 -7.70 -10.64
C LEU A 698 13.79 -9.01 -11.36
N ASN A 699 15.03 -9.12 -11.83
CA ASN A 699 15.53 -10.32 -12.53
C ASN A 699 15.58 -11.57 -11.63
N GLU A 700 15.63 -11.42 -10.30
CA GLU A 700 15.62 -12.55 -9.37
C GLU A 700 14.29 -13.31 -9.37
N LYS A 701 13.14 -12.61 -9.47
CA LYS A 701 11.80 -13.21 -9.49
C LYS A 701 10.79 -12.33 -10.22
N THR A 702 10.01 -12.95 -11.11
CA THR A 702 9.03 -12.27 -11.97
C THR A 702 7.83 -11.67 -11.22
N ASP A 703 7.53 -12.13 -10.01
CA ASP A 703 6.43 -11.62 -9.17
C ASP A 703 6.74 -10.24 -8.52
N ARG A 704 7.97 -9.74 -8.65
CA ARG A 704 8.43 -8.48 -8.05
C ARG A 704 8.13 -7.23 -8.86
N LEU A 705 7.77 -7.38 -10.14
CA LEU A 705 7.46 -6.23 -11.02
C LEU A 705 6.23 -5.47 -10.54
N GLY A 706 5.14 -6.18 -10.20
CA GLY A 706 3.90 -5.57 -9.72
C GLY A 706 4.12 -4.67 -8.49
N PRO A 707 4.72 -5.19 -7.40
CA PRO A 707 5.05 -4.37 -6.23
C PRO A 707 5.93 -3.15 -6.53
N MET A 708 6.94 -3.29 -7.40
CA MET A 708 7.83 -2.17 -7.73
C MET A 708 7.13 -1.11 -8.61
N GLN A 709 6.27 -1.52 -9.52
CA GLN A 709 5.42 -0.63 -10.32
C GLN A 709 4.45 0.13 -9.42
N GLN A 710 3.80 -0.58 -8.49
CA GLN A 710 2.86 0.02 -7.54
C GLN A 710 3.52 1.12 -6.70
N LEU A 711 4.76 0.94 -6.26
CA LEU A 711 5.49 2.00 -5.55
C LEU A 711 5.67 3.27 -6.39
N ALA A 712 5.99 3.17 -7.69
CA ALA A 712 6.09 4.35 -8.55
C ALA A 712 4.74 5.06 -8.67
N VAL A 713 3.67 4.29 -8.87
CA VAL A 713 2.29 4.80 -8.96
C VAL A 713 1.86 5.49 -7.67
N GLU A 714 2.12 4.89 -6.51
CA GLU A 714 1.84 5.49 -5.20
C GLU A 714 2.60 6.81 -5.00
N GLY A 715 3.87 6.86 -5.43
CA GLY A 715 4.66 8.09 -5.41
C GLY A 715 4.06 9.20 -6.28
N ILE A 716 3.57 8.87 -7.48
CA ILE A 716 2.93 9.82 -8.40
C ILE A 716 1.57 10.28 -7.85
N ASN A 717 0.74 9.35 -7.36
CA ASN A 717 -0.57 9.64 -6.78
C ASN A 717 -0.44 10.56 -5.55
N LEU A 718 0.56 10.35 -4.70
CA LEU A 718 0.83 11.23 -3.57
C LEU A 718 1.09 12.67 -4.01
N LEU A 719 1.92 12.88 -5.03
CA LEU A 719 2.24 14.21 -5.54
C LEU A 719 1.03 14.87 -6.21
N LEU A 720 0.28 14.09 -6.97
CA LEU A 720 -0.95 14.54 -7.60
C LEU A 720 -1.96 15.05 -6.55
N THR A 721 -2.22 14.25 -5.51
CA THR A 721 -3.13 14.62 -4.42
C THR A 721 -2.68 15.91 -3.74
N ARG A 722 -1.40 16.05 -3.40
CA ARG A 722 -0.87 17.28 -2.77
C ARG A 722 -1.05 18.52 -3.65
N CYS A 723 -0.75 18.42 -4.94
CA CYS A 723 -0.94 19.52 -5.88
C CYS A 723 -2.42 19.92 -6.01
N LEU A 724 -3.32 18.92 -6.07
CA LEU A 724 -4.77 19.15 -6.16
C LEU A 724 -5.31 19.80 -4.88
N GLU A 725 -4.84 19.36 -3.70
CA GLU A 725 -5.19 19.95 -2.40
C GLU A 725 -4.70 21.39 -2.28
N GLU A 726 -3.48 21.71 -2.74
CA GLU A 726 -2.93 23.07 -2.75
C GLU A 726 -3.79 24.03 -3.58
N VAL A 727 -4.26 23.57 -4.74
CA VAL A 727 -5.07 24.38 -5.68
C VAL A 727 -6.57 24.33 -5.33
N GLY A 728 -7.03 23.38 -4.53
CA GLY A 728 -8.43 23.18 -4.19
C GLY A 728 -9.26 22.58 -5.32
N CYS A 729 -8.68 21.69 -6.14
CA CYS A 729 -9.35 21.03 -7.26
C CYS A 729 -9.54 19.53 -7.02
N ASP A 730 -10.55 18.94 -7.67
CA ASP A 730 -10.79 17.49 -7.65
C ASP A 730 -10.01 16.78 -8.77
N ALA A 731 -9.69 15.50 -8.57
CA ALA A 731 -9.03 14.66 -9.58
C ALA A 731 -9.81 14.57 -10.91
N ALA A 732 -11.13 14.79 -10.91
CA ALA A 732 -11.96 14.90 -12.11
C ALA A 732 -11.56 16.06 -13.05
N ALA A 733 -10.84 17.07 -12.53
CA ALA A 733 -10.32 18.17 -13.34
C ALA A 733 -9.09 17.77 -14.19
N ILE A 734 -8.42 16.66 -13.86
CA ILE A 734 -7.29 16.15 -14.64
C ILE A 734 -7.80 15.49 -15.91
N ASP A 735 -7.36 15.98 -17.06
CA ASP A 735 -7.68 15.43 -18.38
C ASP A 735 -6.50 14.69 -19.03
N GLU A 736 -5.28 14.89 -18.55
CA GLU A 736 -4.10 14.26 -19.11
C GLU A 736 -2.93 14.20 -18.12
N VAL A 737 -2.12 13.14 -18.25
CA VAL A 737 -0.86 12.99 -17.52
C VAL A 737 0.29 12.83 -18.52
N ALA A 738 1.41 13.49 -18.27
CA ALA A 738 2.65 13.28 -19.03
C ALA A 738 3.77 12.84 -18.08
N VAL A 739 4.55 11.83 -18.45
CA VAL A 739 5.63 11.30 -17.60
C VAL A 739 6.91 11.23 -18.40
N CYS A 740 7.99 11.77 -17.84
CA CYS A 740 9.36 11.55 -18.29
C CYS A 740 10.16 10.84 -17.19
N GLY A 741 11.27 10.23 -17.58
CA GLY A 741 12.22 9.58 -16.69
C GLY A 741 13.19 8.71 -17.49
N ASN A 742 14.23 8.21 -16.85
CA ASN A 742 15.14 7.30 -17.54
C ASN A 742 14.40 6.01 -17.99
N THR A 743 14.97 5.31 -18.96
CA THR A 743 14.29 4.20 -19.65
C THR A 743 13.83 3.09 -18.70
N THR A 744 14.61 2.80 -17.66
CA THR A 744 14.26 1.82 -16.62
C THR A 744 13.04 2.29 -15.81
N MET A 745 13.02 3.56 -15.40
CA MET A 745 11.91 4.11 -14.62
C MET A 745 10.60 4.12 -15.40
N GLN A 746 10.63 4.54 -16.67
CA GLN A 746 9.43 4.53 -17.51
C GLN A 746 8.91 3.10 -17.78
N GLN A 747 9.80 2.13 -18.01
CA GLN A 747 9.38 0.74 -18.20
C GLN A 747 8.73 0.16 -16.94
N ILE A 748 9.34 0.35 -15.77
CA ILE A 748 8.76 -0.13 -14.50
C ILE A 748 7.40 0.52 -14.25
N PHE A 749 7.28 1.84 -14.45
CA PHE A 749 6.00 2.55 -14.30
C PHE A 749 4.92 2.01 -15.25
N ALA A 750 5.30 1.72 -16.51
CA ALA A 750 4.44 1.14 -17.52
C ALA A 750 4.10 -0.36 -17.30
N GLY A 751 4.58 -0.98 -16.21
CA GLY A 751 4.39 -2.41 -15.96
C GLY A 751 5.18 -3.30 -16.94
N LEU A 752 6.23 -2.76 -17.56
CA LEU A 752 7.11 -3.47 -18.50
C LEU A 752 8.38 -3.90 -17.77
N HIS A 753 8.76 -5.18 -17.93
CA HIS A 753 9.94 -5.71 -17.26
C HIS A 753 11.24 -5.17 -17.91
N PRO A 754 12.17 -4.55 -17.15
CA PRO A 754 13.39 -3.93 -17.69
C PRO A 754 14.54 -4.92 -17.91
N TYR A 755 14.23 -6.20 -18.19
CA TYR A 755 15.23 -7.29 -18.25
C TYR A 755 16.38 -6.98 -19.23
N ASN A 756 16.01 -6.53 -20.44
CA ASN A 756 16.95 -6.22 -21.51
C ASN A 756 17.82 -4.99 -21.24
N LEU A 757 17.49 -4.17 -20.23
CA LEU A 757 18.29 -3.01 -19.84
C LEU A 757 19.46 -3.41 -18.91
N GLY A 758 19.39 -4.59 -18.28
CA GLY A 758 20.45 -5.10 -17.40
C GLY A 758 21.49 -5.96 -18.12
N ILE A 759 21.28 -6.27 -19.40
CA ILE A 759 22.10 -7.21 -20.16
C ILE A 759 22.48 -6.58 -21.49
N SER A 760 23.77 -6.61 -21.83
CA SER A 760 24.27 -6.16 -23.12
C SER A 760 23.54 -6.90 -24.26
N PRO A 761 23.04 -6.21 -25.30
CA PRO A 761 23.36 -4.83 -25.70
C PRO A 761 22.43 -3.72 -25.16
N TYR A 762 21.80 -3.91 -24.01
CA TYR A 762 21.06 -2.88 -23.26
C TYR A 762 19.89 -2.23 -24.04
N PHE A 763 19.20 -3.01 -24.87
CA PHE A 763 18.16 -2.45 -25.74
C PHE A 763 16.87 -2.10 -24.98
N PRO A 764 16.30 -0.89 -25.22
CA PRO A 764 14.97 -0.58 -24.75
C PRO A 764 13.92 -1.37 -25.54
N LEU A 765 12.80 -1.71 -24.89
CA LEU A 765 11.71 -2.45 -25.54
C LEU A 765 11.06 -1.64 -26.67
N THR A 766 10.92 -0.33 -26.48
CA THR A 766 10.41 0.61 -27.48
C THR A 766 11.01 2.00 -27.22
N LEU A 767 11.27 2.74 -28.30
CA LEU A 767 11.69 4.15 -28.23
C LEU A 767 10.51 5.10 -28.08
N THR A 768 9.34 4.71 -28.58
CA THR A 768 8.11 5.51 -28.55
C THR A 768 6.98 4.66 -27.98
N PRO A 769 6.81 4.64 -26.64
CA PRO A 769 5.69 3.95 -26.03
C PRO A 769 4.34 4.48 -26.55
N PRO A 770 3.32 3.62 -26.69
CA PRO A 770 1.97 4.09 -26.98
C PRO A 770 1.44 4.92 -25.80
N THR A 771 0.48 5.80 -26.07
CA THR A 771 -0.28 6.48 -25.01
C THR A 771 -1.05 5.42 -24.22
N ALA A 772 -0.83 5.38 -22.90
CA ALA A 772 -1.51 4.46 -21.98
C ALA A 772 -2.75 5.13 -21.38
N SER A 773 -3.62 4.35 -20.72
CA SER A 773 -4.70 4.90 -19.89
C SER A 773 -4.30 4.92 -18.41
N ALA A 774 -4.81 5.89 -17.65
CA ALA A 774 -4.61 5.96 -16.21
C ALA A 774 -5.10 4.70 -15.49
N GLY A 775 -6.17 4.06 -15.99
CA GLY A 775 -6.70 2.82 -15.47
C GLY A 775 -5.75 1.63 -15.63
N ASP A 776 -5.03 1.53 -16.75
CA ASP A 776 -4.05 0.46 -16.97
C ASP A 776 -2.83 0.61 -16.06
N LEU A 777 -2.49 1.85 -15.70
CA LEU A 777 -1.32 2.18 -14.89
C LEU A 777 -1.62 2.29 -13.39
N GLY A 778 -2.89 2.38 -12.99
CA GLY A 778 -3.31 2.49 -11.58
C GLY A 778 -3.23 3.91 -11.00
N LEU A 779 -3.25 4.96 -11.84
CA LEU A 779 -3.26 6.34 -11.36
C LEU A 779 -4.61 6.71 -10.74
N ALA A 780 -4.60 7.50 -9.68
CA ALA A 780 -5.78 7.91 -8.90
C ALA A 780 -6.55 9.07 -9.56
N VAL A 781 -6.83 8.94 -10.86
CA VAL A 781 -7.68 9.82 -11.67
C VAL A 781 -8.74 8.99 -12.39
N ASP A 782 -9.57 9.62 -13.22
CA ASP A 782 -10.50 8.84 -14.05
C ASP A 782 -9.74 7.84 -14.94
N PRO A 783 -10.14 6.55 -15.00
CA PRO A 783 -9.43 5.52 -15.74
C PRO A 783 -9.21 5.83 -17.24
N ALA A 784 -10.06 6.66 -17.84
CA ALA A 784 -9.96 7.06 -19.25
C ALA A 784 -9.02 8.26 -19.49
N VAL A 785 -8.34 8.79 -18.46
CA VAL A 785 -7.34 9.84 -18.64
C VAL A 785 -6.13 9.28 -19.41
N PRO A 786 -5.74 9.87 -20.55
CA PRO A 786 -4.55 9.47 -21.28
C PRO A 786 -3.27 9.80 -20.51
N VAL A 787 -2.30 8.90 -20.62
CA VAL A 787 -0.96 9.02 -20.03
C VAL A 787 0.08 8.96 -21.15
N PHE A 788 0.72 10.09 -21.42
CA PHE A 788 1.81 10.21 -22.37
C PHE A 788 3.14 9.88 -21.71
N LEU A 789 3.87 8.91 -22.27
CA LEU A 789 5.25 8.62 -21.86
C LEU A 789 6.23 9.26 -22.84
N MET A 790 7.22 9.99 -22.31
CA MET A 790 8.21 10.66 -23.14
C MET A 790 9.06 9.64 -23.92
N PRO A 791 9.36 9.88 -25.21
CA PRO A 791 10.22 9.00 -25.99
C PRO A 791 11.61 8.83 -25.38
N VAL A 792 12.17 7.62 -25.45
CA VAL A 792 13.53 7.29 -24.99
C VAL A 792 14.49 7.19 -26.16
N VAL A 793 15.80 7.33 -25.90
CA VAL A 793 16.84 7.26 -26.93
C VAL A 793 17.58 5.93 -26.92
N SER A 794 17.95 5.43 -25.73
CA SER A 794 18.68 4.17 -25.54
C SER A 794 18.31 3.50 -24.21
N GLY A 795 18.99 2.42 -23.84
CA GLY A 795 18.74 1.75 -22.56
C GLY A 795 19.07 2.59 -21.33
N PHE A 796 20.06 3.48 -21.45
CA PHE A 796 20.53 4.34 -20.35
C PHE A 796 20.30 5.84 -20.61
N VAL A 797 19.74 6.20 -21.76
CA VAL A 797 19.34 7.58 -22.09
C VAL A 797 17.83 7.60 -22.35
N GLY A 798 17.07 8.12 -21.39
CA GLY A 798 15.62 8.00 -21.37
C GLY A 798 14.86 9.25 -21.78
N GLY A 799 13.61 9.29 -21.33
CA GLY A 799 12.65 10.35 -21.62
C GLY A 799 12.94 11.64 -20.85
N ASP A 800 13.63 11.56 -19.72
CA ASP A 800 14.20 12.71 -18.99
C ASP A 800 15.22 13.48 -19.85
N THR A 801 16.18 12.80 -20.47
CA THR A 801 17.12 13.44 -21.39
C THR A 801 16.41 14.00 -22.62
N MET A 802 15.43 13.28 -23.17
CA MET A 802 14.61 13.79 -24.27
C MET A 802 13.85 15.06 -23.85
N ALA A 803 13.27 15.09 -22.66
CA ALA A 803 12.61 16.26 -22.11
C ALA A 803 13.57 17.44 -21.97
N ALA A 804 14.79 17.21 -21.47
CA ALA A 804 15.82 18.24 -21.39
C ALA A 804 16.18 18.84 -22.78
N ILE A 805 16.30 18.00 -23.81
CA ILE A 805 16.53 18.43 -25.21
C ILE A 805 15.36 19.28 -25.73
N MET A 806 14.12 18.89 -25.41
CA MET A 806 12.92 19.63 -25.83
C MET A 806 12.80 20.99 -25.13
N ALA A 807 13.20 21.07 -23.87
CA ALA A 807 13.17 22.31 -23.10
C ALA A 807 14.14 23.37 -23.65
N ASP A 808 15.40 23.00 -23.95
CA ASP A 808 16.37 23.94 -24.54
C ASP A 808 16.17 24.14 -26.05
N ARG A 809 15.45 23.23 -26.73
CA ARG A 809 15.30 23.19 -28.20
C ARG A 809 16.66 23.05 -28.91
N THR A 810 17.57 22.25 -28.36
CA THR A 810 18.97 22.18 -28.82
C THR A 810 19.12 21.83 -30.30
N HIS A 811 18.24 20.96 -30.80
CA HIS A 811 18.20 20.51 -32.20
C HIS A 811 17.74 21.61 -33.20
N GLU A 812 17.43 22.82 -32.75
CA GLU A 812 17.06 23.95 -33.61
C GLU A 812 18.12 25.05 -33.61
N ARG A 813 19.09 24.99 -32.69
CA ARG A 813 20.10 26.03 -32.51
C ARG A 813 21.20 25.93 -33.55
N GLU A 814 21.83 27.06 -33.89
CA GLU A 814 23.09 27.03 -34.65
C GLU A 814 24.26 26.72 -33.70
N GLU A 815 24.20 27.31 -32.50
CA GLU A 815 25.23 27.20 -31.49
C GLU A 815 25.33 25.77 -30.96
N THR A 816 26.54 25.22 -31.01
CA THR A 816 26.85 23.96 -30.33
C THR A 816 26.58 24.09 -28.84
N THR A 817 25.65 23.26 -28.37
CA THR A 817 25.23 23.22 -26.97
C THR A 817 25.59 21.86 -26.37
N LEU A 818 26.20 21.91 -25.18
CA LEU A 818 26.42 20.78 -24.30
C LEU A 818 25.35 20.83 -23.19
N ILE A 819 24.54 19.79 -23.03
CA ILE A 819 23.69 19.61 -21.85
C ILE A 819 24.32 18.50 -21.01
N VAL A 820 24.51 18.78 -19.72
CA VAL A 820 24.98 17.80 -18.74
C VAL A 820 23.93 17.72 -17.63
N ASP A 821 23.21 16.61 -17.57
CA ASP A 821 22.38 16.27 -16.41
C ASP A 821 23.24 15.50 -15.41
N ILE A 822 23.45 16.09 -14.24
CA ILE A 822 24.30 15.53 -13.20
C ILE A 822 23.40 14.94 -12.12
N GLY A 823 23.15 13.64 -12.25
CA GLY A 823 22.50 12.81 -11.23
C GLY A 823 23.34 11.58 -10.89
N THR A 824 22.65 10.51 -10.51
CA THR A 824 23.27 9.21 -10.20
C THR A 824 23.94 8.61 -11.43
N ASN A 825 23.37 8.90 -12.60
CA ASN A 825 24.00 8.78 -13.90
C ASN A 825 24.34 10.20 -14.40
N GLY A 826 25.38 10.31 -15.22
CA GLY A 826 25.71 11.55 -15.91
C GLY A 826 25.25 11.47 -17.36
N GLU A 827 24.03 11.88 -17.67
CA GLU A 827 23.53 11.99 -19.04
C GLU A 827 24.09 13.24 -19.72
N VAL A 828 24.65 13.05 -20.91
CA VAL A 828 25.29 14.12 -21.68
C VAL A 828 24.70 14.19 -23.07
N VAL A 829 24.35 15.41 -23.50
CA VAL A 829 23.91 15.73 -24.86
C VAL A 829 24.88 16.74 -25.46
N LEU A 830 25.33 16.51 -26.69
CA LEU A 830 26.15 17.45 -27.44
C LEU A 830 25.60 17.60 -28.86
N GLY A 831 25.42 18.84 -29.31
CA GLY A 831 25.10 19.10 -30.72
C GLY A 831 24.39 20.41 -30.97
N ASN A 832 23.74 20.48 -32.13
CA ASN A 832 22.98 21.63 -32.64
C ASN A 832 21.99 21.13 -33.71
N ARG A 833 21.53 22.03 -34.60
CA ARG A 833 20.63 21.68 -35.72
C ARG A 833 21.17 20.67 -36.73
N GLU A 834 22.48 20.51 -36.85
CA GLU A 834 23.09 19.54 -37.76
C GLU A 834 22.94 18.10 -37.24
N GLY A 835 22.82 17.93 -35.92
CA GLY A 835 22.61 16.65 -35.28
C GLY A 835 22.94 16.67 -33.79
N LEU A 836 22.41 15.69 -33.07
CA LEU A 836 22.64 15.50 -31.65
C LEU A 836 23.33 14.15 -31.41
N TRP A 837 24.27 14.18 -30.48
CA TRP A 837 24.92 13.02 -29.90
C TRP A 837 24.62 12.95 -28.42
N VAL A 838 24.40 11.74 -27.91
CA VAL A 838 24.14 11.52 -26.48
C VAL A 838 24.90 10.34 -25.94
N THR A 839 25.24 10.40 -24.66
CA THR A 839 25.76 9.25 -23.92
C THR A 839 25.29 9.31 -22.45
N SER A 840 25.52 8.22 -21.73
CA SER A 840 25.32 8.13 -20.29
C SER A 840 26.63 7.70 -19.64
N CYS A 841 27.07 8.45 -18.65
CA CYS A 841 28.33 8.24 -17.93
C CYS A 841 28.03 7.62 -16.56
N ALA A 842 28.78 6.58 -16.18
CA ALA A 842 28.70 5.99 -14.85
C ALA A 842 29.45 6.85 -13.81
N THR A 843 28.94 8.05 -13.56
CA THR A 843 29.50 9.01 -12.58
C THR A 843 29.41 8.49 -11.15
N GLY A 844 28.41 7.66 -10.85
CA GLY A 844 28.20 7.09 -9.53
C GLY A 844 27.79 8.14 -8.49
N PRO A 845 27.34 7.72 -7.30
CA PRO A 845 26.64 8.60 -6.38
C PRO A 845 27.60 9.44 -5.50
N ALA A 846 28.91 9.45 -5.81
CA ALA A 846 29.93 10.18 -5.07
C ALA A 846 29.61 11.68 -4.97
N LEU A 847 29.16 12.25 -6.08
CA LEU A 847 28.82 13.67 -6.19
C LEU A 847 27.45 14.01 -5.56
N GLU A 848 26.68 13.01 -5.14
CA GLU A 848 25.48 13.20 -4.31
C GLU A 848 25.79 13.11 -2.80
N GLY A 849 27.07 12.92 -2.43
CA GLY A 849 27.51 12.66 -1.06
C GLY A 849 27.27 11.22 -0.60
N ALA A 850 26.82 10.34 -1.50
CA ALA A 850 26.80 8.90 -1.27
C ALA A 850 28.20 8.32 -1.52
N ARG A 851 28.55 7.20 -0.87
CA ARG A 851 29.94 6.62 -0.84
C ARG A 851 31.11 7.51 -0.40
N ILE A 852 30.88 8.77 -0.05
CA ILE A 852 31.86 9.63 0.64
C ILE A 852 31.69 9.52 2.16
N SER A 853 32.79 9.34 2.90
CA SER A 853 32.84 9.00 4.34
C SER A 853 32.08 9.99 5.22
N CYS A 854 32.38 11.28 5.09
CA CYS A 854 31.62 12.37 5.71
C CYS A 854 30.58 13.00 4.76
N GLY A 855 30.24 12.29 3.68
CA GLY A 855 29.30 12.73 2.66
C GLY A 855 27.85 12.65 3.13
N MET A 856 27.11 13.72 2.90
CA MET A 856 25.68 13.85 3.16
C MET A 856 24.98 14.58 2.02
N ARG A 857 23.65 14.58 2.01
CA ARG A 857 22.89 15.35 1.02
C ARG A 857 22.92 16.84 1.33
N ALA A 858 22.53 17.67 0.36
CA ALA A 858 22.41 19.11 0.51
C ALA A 858 21.22 19.51 1.41
N VAL A 859 21.36 19.32 2.72
CA VAL A 859 20.41 19.74 3.78
C VAL A 859 21.04 20.81 4.67
N SER A 860 20.24 21.47 5.52
CA SER A 860 20.78 22.35 6.55
C SER A 860 21.79 21.62 7.44
N GLY A 861 22.97 22.21 7.67
CA GLY A 861 24.08 21.56 8.36
C GLY A 861 25.13 20.94 7.44
N ALA A 862 24.86 20.79 6.14
CA ALA A 862 25.86 20.34 5.17
C ALA A 862 26.82 21.46 4.77
N ILE A 863 28.11 21.14 4.70
CA ILE A 863 29.12 21.99 4.05
C ILE A 863 28.84 21.97 2.55
N HIS A 864 28.50 23.13 1.99
CA HIS A 864 28.10 23.27 0.59
C HIS A 864 29.05 24.11 -0.25
N ARG A 865 29.92 24.89 0.40
CA ARG A 865 31.03 25.62 -0.24
C ARG A 865 32.28 25.52 0.60
N ALA A 866 33.43 25.55 -0.07
CA ALA A 866 34.74 25.62 0.56
C ALA A 866 35.74 26.42 -0.29
N TRP A 867 36.72 27.01 0.36
CA TRP A 867 37.77 27.80 -0.29
C TRP A 867 39.08 27.71 0.49
N PRO A 868 40.24 27.94 -0.16
CA PRO A 868 41.52 28.04 0.54
C PRO A 868 41.51 29.19 1.55
N ASP A 869 41.85 28.94 2.81
CA ASP A 869 42.01 29.97 3.84
C ASP A 869 43.48 30.07 4.26
N SER A 870 44.15 31.11 3.77
CA SER A 870 45.55 31.40 4.06
C SER A 870 45.82 31.85 5.50
N ALA A 871 44.82 32.32 6.23
CA ALA A 871 44.99 32.80 7.61
C ALA A 871 45.03 31.65 8.64
N GLN A 872 44.34 30.55 8.35
CA GLN A 872 44.28 29.36 9.22
C GLN A 872 45.16 28.20 8.73
N ASN A 873 45.94 28.42 7.66
CA ASN A 873 46.71 27.37 6.98
C ASN A 873 45.85 26.13 6.68
N GLY A 874 44.64 26.35 6.15
CA GLY A 874 43.59 25.32 6.03
C GLY A 874 42.47 25.68 5.07
N LEU A 875 41.26 25.16 5.32
CA LEU A 875 40.07 25.36 4.49
C LEU A 875 39.04 26.24 5.21
N GLY A 876 38.56 27.29 4.53
CA GLY A 876 37.33 27.97 4.88
C GLY A 876 36.13 27.22 4.29
N TYR A 877 34.99 27.23 4.98
CA TYR A 877 33.77 26.55 4.52
C TYR A 877 32.49 27.28 4.95
N ALA A 878 31.42 27.05 4.19
CA ALA A 878 30.08 27.57 4.50
C ALA A 878 29.04 26.44 4.64
N VAL A 879 28.17 26.58 5.63
CA VAL A 879 27.16 25.57 6.01
C VAL A 879 25.77 26.00 5.57
N MET A 880 25.01 25.07 4.99
CA MET A 880 23.67 25.34 4.47
C MET A 880 22.65 25.63 5.59
N GLY A 881 21.77 26.60 5.37
CA GLY A 881 20.63 26.96 6.24
C GLY A 881 20.93 27.93 7.39
N ASN A 882 22.20 28.15 7.78
CA ASN A 882 22.68 29.27 8.63
C ASN A 882 24.22 29.20 8.77
N GLU A 883 24.94 30.29 8.56
CA GLU A 883 26.41 30.35 8.71
C GLU A 883 26.90 30.13 10.16
N LYS A 884 26.05 30.35 11.17
CA LYS A 884 26.37 30.10 12.59
C LYS A 884 26.13 28.65 13.02
N LYS A 885 25.54 27.79 12.17
CA LYS A 885 25.34 26.36 12.50
C LYS A 885 26.65 25.59 12.36
N ARG A 886 26.89 24.68 13.30
CA ARG A 886 27.99 23.72 13.22
C ARG A 886 27.73 22.70 12.10
N PRO A 887 28.74 22.33 11.29
CA PRO A 887 28.57 21.36 10.22
C PRO A 887 28.30 19.94 10.75
N MET A 888 27.57 19.16 9.95
CA MET A 888 27.26 17.74 10.20
C MET A 888 27.93 16.80 9.19
N GLY A 889 28.36 17.33 8.04
CA GLY A 889 28.97 16.58 6.94
C GLY A 889 29.10 17.45 5.70
N ILE A 890 29.38 16.83 4.55
CA ILE A 890 29.72 17.51 3.29
C ILE A 890 28.74 17.11 2.20
N CYS A 891 28.10 18.07 1.51
CA CYS A 891 27.31 17.76 0.32
C CYS A 891 28.16 17.80 -0.96
N GLY A 892 27.60 17.31 -2.06
CA GLY A 892 28.34 17.19 -3.33
C GLY A 892 29.04 18.48 -3.78
N SER A 893 28.40 19.64 -3.63
CA SER A 893 28.97 20.92 -4.09
C SER A 893 30.14 21.29 -3.18
N GLY A 894 30.02 20.97 -1.89
CA GLY A 894 31.12 21.04 -0.93
C GLY A 894 32.26 20.09 -1.29
N ILE A 895 31.98 18.87 -1.73
CA ILE A 895 33.01 17.90 -2.15
C ILE A 895 33.83 18.47 -3.31
N ILE A 896 33.18 18.99 -4.36
CA ILE A 896 33.87 19.60 -5.50
C ILE A 896 34.73 20.78 -5.05
N ASP A 897 34.17 21.69 -4.25
CA ASP A 897 34.88 22.87 -3.76
C ASP A 897 36.07 22.52 -2.87
N ILE A 898 35.91 21.52 -1.98
CA ILE A 898 36.98 21.05 -1.09
C ILE A 898 38.11 20.43 -1.92
N VAL A 899 37.81 19.51 -2.83
CA VAL A 899 38.83 18.85 -3.65
C VAL A 899 39.56 19.85 -4.52
N ALA A 900 38.84 20.78 -5.15
CA ALA A 900 39.45 21.87 -5.94
C ALA A 900 40.36 22.74 -5.07
N SER A 901 39.91 23.10 -3.87
CA SER A 901 40.69 23.93 -2.94
C SER A 901 41.94 23.23 -2.44
N LEU A 902 41.84 21.95 -2.04
CA LEU A 902 42.97 21.13 -1.58
C LEU A 902 43.97 20.84 -2.71
N ARG A 903 43.48 20.68 -3.94
CA ARG A 903 44.34 20.56 -5.13
C ARG A 903 45.11 21.85 -5.37
N LYS A 904 44.44 23.00 -5.26
CA LYS A 904 45.04 24.34 -5.45
C LYS A 904 46.08 24.68 -4.39
N THR A 905 45.91 24.24 -3.15
CA THR A 905 46.88 24.45 -2.06
C THR A 905 48.00 23.42 -2.02
N GLY A 906 47.99 22.43 -2.93
CA GLY A 906 49.01 21.37 -2.99
C GLY A 906 48.82 20.25 -1.96
N VAL A 907 47.76 20.28 -1.15
CA VAL A 907 47.43 19.21 -0.19
C VAL A 907 47.08 17.92 -0.92
N ILE A 908 46.41 18.01 -2.07
CA ILE A 908 46.16 16.88 -2.97
C ILE A 908 47.10 17.00 -4.17
N LEU A 909 47.82 15.92 -4.44
CA LEU A 909 48.72 15.75 -5.59
C LEU A 909 47.92 15.39 -6.87
N PRO A 910 48.49 15.55 -8.08
CA PRO A 910 47.79 15.22 -9.33
C PRO A 910 47.22 13.80 -9.37
N ASN A 911 47.94 12.82 -8.81
CA ASN A 911 47.50 11.43 -8.75
C ASN A 911 46.41 11.17 -7.68
N GLY A 912 45.94 12.19 -6.97
CA GLY A 912 44.92 12.11 -5.92
C GLY A 912 45.43 11.66 -4.55
N ARG A 913 46.74 11.45 -4.36
CA ARG A 913 47.31 11.23 -3.02
C ARG A 913 47.36 12.55 -2.25
N PHE A 914 47.31 12.46 -0.94
CA PHE A 914 47.65 13.60 -0.08
C PHE A 914 49.17 13.83 -0.05
N ASP A 915 49.60 15.08 0.05
CA ASP A 915 51.00 15.43 0.35
C ASP A 915 51.31 15.12 1.82
N GLU A 916 52.13 14.11 2.05
CA GLU A 916 52.48 13.63 3.39
C GLU A 916 53.35 14.63 4.19
N ASN A 917 53.92 15.63 3.52
CA ASN A 917 54.64 16.72 4.19
C ASN A 917 53.70 17.78 4.78
N ASN A 918 52.41 17.74 4.43
CA ASN A 918 51.45 18.69 4.94
C ASN A 918 51.02 18.30 6.38
N PRO A 919 51.19 19.18 7.39
CA PRO A 919 50.93 18.85 8.78
C PRO A 919 49.45 18.57 9.10
N ALA A 920 48.52 18.96 8.21
CA ALA A 920 47.09 18.68 8.37
C ALA A 920 46.65 17.33 7.77
N VAL A 921 47.58 16.57 7.17
CA VAL A 921 47.33 15.23 6.61
C VAL A 921 47.69 14.17 7.64
N LEU A 922 46.73 13.31 7.97
CA LEU A 922 46.95 12.16 8.86
C LEU A 922 47.54 11.00 8.04
N CYS A 923 48.74 10.55 8.44
CA CYS A 923 49.43 9.44 7.80
C CYS A 923 49.28 8.13 8.60
N ASP A 924 49.27 6.99 7.91
CA ASP A 924 49.33 5.67 8.55
C ASP A 924 50.75 5.29 9.00
N GLU A 925 50.89 4.11 9.62
CA GLU A 925 52.18 3.58 10.11
C GLU A 925 53.24 3.41 9.01
N LYS A 926 52.82 3.36 7.73
CA LYS A 926 53.71 3.25 6.56
C LYS A 926 54.05 4.62 5.98
N GLY A 927 53.62 5.71 6.62
CA GLY A 927 53.84 7.08 6.18
C GLY A 927 52.99 7.48 4.97
N VAL A 928 51.84 6.81 4.74
CA VAL A 928 50.93 7.16 3.64
C VAL A 928 49.80 8.06 4.14
N GLY A 929 49.59 9.20 3.51
CA GLY A 929 48.47 10.10 3.82
C GLY A 929 47.11 9.42 3.61
N ARG A 930 46.30 9.33 4.67
CA ARG A 930 45.01 8.63 4.69
C ARG A 930 43.80 9.55 4.75
N SER A 931 43.91 10.68 5.44
CA SER A 931 42.79 11.63 5.55
C SER A 931 43.26 13.05 5.86
N TYR A 932 42.40 14.00 5.51
CA TYR A 932 42.55 15.41 5.84
C TYR A 932 41.34 15.86 6.66
N THR A 933 41.58 16.46 7.82
CA THR A 933 40.49 16.93 8.71
C THR A 933 40.06 18.34 8.30
N ILE A 934 38.76 18.50 8.01
CA ILE A 934 38.15 19.77 7.60
C ILE A 934 37.59 20.52 8.82
N ALA A 935 36.94 19.79 9.74
CA ALA A 935 36.44 20.34 10.99
C ALA A 935 36.58 19.33 12.13
N ASP A 936 37.20 19.74 13.23
CA ASP A 936 37.35 18.92 14.43
C ASP A 936 36.02 18.68 15.15
N GLY A 937 35.94 17.60 15.94
CA GLY A 937 34.72 17.18 16.63
C GLY A 937 34.04 18.30 17.44
N GLU A 938 34.82 19.15 18.13
CA GLU A 938 34.31 20.29 18.91
C GLU A 938 33.58 21.35 18.06
N ARG A 939 33.95 21.46 16.78
CA ARG A 939 33.38 22.41 15.82
C ARG A 939 32.19 21.83 15.07
N THR A 940 31.91 20.54 15.19
CA THR A 940 30.80 19.86 14.50
C THR A 940 29.56 19.74 15.38
N ALA A 941 28.40 19.53 14.76
CA ALA A 941 27.17 19.22 15.48
C ALA A 941 27.09 17.75 15.91
N THR A 942 27.87 16.86 15.27
CA THR A 942 27.89 15.42 15.55
C THR A 942 28.89 15.02 16.63
N GLY A 943 29.75 15.94 17.06
CA GLY A 943 30.86 15.66 17.98
C GLY A 943 32.00 14.83 17.36
N SER A 944 31.88 14.44 16.09
CA SER A 944 32.88 13.67 15.34
C SER A 944 33.56 14.56 14.31
N ALA A 945 34.85 14.37 14.08
CA ALA A 945 35.57 15.13 13.06
C ALA A 945 34.95 14.88 11.66
N ILE A 946 34.84 15.95 10.87
CA ILE A 946 34.52 15.88 9.44
C ILE A 946 35.83 15.89 8.68
N SER A 947 36.12 14.81 7.97
CA SER A 947 37.35 14.62 7.21
C SER A 947 37.06 14.10 5.81
N LEU A 948 38.04 14.25 4.93
CA LEU A 948 38.05 13.66 3.59
C LEU A 948 39.16 12.60 3.54
N THR A 949 38.80 11.37 3.22
CA THR A 949 39.72 10.23 3.18
C THR A 949 40.31 10.01 1.79
N LEU A 950 41.38 9.21 1.70
CA LEU A 950 41.96 8.85 0.41
C LEU A 950 40.97 8.05 -0.45
N ASP A 951 40.13 7.21 0.15
CA ASP A 951 39.10 6.47 -0.58
C ASP A 951 38.02 7.41 -1.13
N ASP A 952 37.64 8.44 -0.36
CA ASP A 952 36.73 9.49 -0.83
C ASP A 952 37.28 10.20 -2.07
N ILE A 953 38.58 10.51 -2.08
CA ILE A 953 39.24 11.11 -3.26
C ILE A 953 39.19 10.16 -4.46
N ARG A 954 39.40 8.85 -4.26
CA ARG A 954 39.30 7.86 -5.35
C ARG A 954 37.89 7.83 -5.94
N GLN A 955 36.84 7.90 -5.12
CA GLN A 955 35.46 7.98 -5.62
C GLN A 955 35.23 9.24 -6.46
N VAL A 956 35.76 10.39 -6.04
CA VAL A 956 35.68 11.63 -6.82
C VAL A 956 36.43 11.50 -8.16
N GLN A 957 37.61 10.89 -8.17
CA GLN A 957 38.39 10.68 -9.40
C GLN A 957 37.67 9.79 -10.42
N LEU A 958 36.98 8.74 -9.97
CA LEU A 958 36.17 7.88 -10.83
C LEU A 958 35.00 8.67 -11.43
N ALA A 959 34.25 9.39 -10.58
CA ALA A 959 33.09 10.17 -11.01
C ALA A 959 33.45 11.24 -12.04
N LYS A 960 34.48 12.02 -11.73
CA LYS A 960 34.93 13.14 -12.59
C LYS A 960 35.57 12.65 -13.88
N GLY A 961 36.32 11.54 -13.82
CA GLY A 961 36.94 10.92 -14.99
C GLY A 961 35.88 10.40 -15.96
N ALA A 962 34.82 9.77 -15.45
CA ALA A 962 33.74 9.22 -16.28
C ALA A 962 33.05 10.32 -17.09
N LEU A 963 32.70 11.43 -16.42
CA LEU A 963 32.02 12.53 -17.07
C LEU A 963 32.91 13.26 -18.10
N CYS A 964 34.15 13.58 -17.74
CA CYS A 964 35.09 14.26 -18.64
C CYS A 964 35.34 13.44 -19.90
N THR A 965 35.67 12.14 -19.75
CA THR A 965 35.89 11.23 -20.88
C THR A 965 34.64 11.09 -21.75
N GLY A 966 33.45 10.99 -21.15
CA GLY A 966 32.19 10.93 -21.91
C GLY A 966 31.95 12.17 -22.78
N ILE A 967 32.21 13.37 -22.25
CA ILE A 967 32.07 14.62 -23.02
C ILE A 967 33.11 14.69 -24.14
N GLU A 968 34.37 14.38 -23.87
CA GLU A 968 35.45 14.41 -24.87
C GLU A 968 35.21 13.42 -26.01
N PHE A 969 34.74 12.22 -25.70
CA PHE A 969 34.41 11.21 -26.71
C PHE A 969 33.21 11.64 -27.56
N LEU A 970 32.18 12.26 -26.97
CA LEU A 970 31.10 12.84 -27.75
C LEU A 970 31.61 13.93 -28.70
N MET A 971 32.48 14.82 -28.23
CA MET A 971 33.10 15.86 -29.06
C MET A 971 33.88 15.27 -30.23
N GLU A 972 34.73 14.28 -29.97
CA GLU A 972 35.51 13.58 -30.99
C GLU A 972 34.62 12.90 -32.04
N ARG A 973 33.65 12.09 -31.59
CA ARG A 973 32.75 11.35 -32.48
C ARG A 973 31.82 12.28 -33.27
N ALA A 974 31.44 13.41 -32.70
CA ALA A 974 30.64 14.43 -33.37
C ALA A 974 31.48 15.31 -34.32
N GLY A 975 32.80 15.30 -34.24
CA GLY A 975 33.68 16.23 -34.97
C GLY A 975 33.55 17.68 -34.50
N ILE A 976 33.19 17.87 -33.23
CA ILE A 976 32.90 19.18 -32.63
C ILE A 976 34.08 19.60 -31.75
N ALA A 977 34.76 20.68 -32.14
CA ALA A 977 35.92 21.19 -31.41
C ALA A 977 35.57 22.29 -30.36
N THR A 978 34.43 22.98 -30.53
CA THR A 978 34.07 24.14 -29.74
C THR A 978 32.67 24.01 -29.16
N ILE A 979 32.52 24.31 -27.88
CA ILE A 979 31.24 24.39 -27.18
C ILE A 979 30.92 25.86 -26.98
N HIS A 980 29.77 26.29 -27.47
CA HIS A 980 29.32 27.68 -27.34
C HIS A 980 28.52 27.87 -26.06
N ARG A 981 27.69 26.89 -25.71
CA ARG A 981 26.82 26.89 -24.52
C ARG A 981 26.96 25.58 -23.76
N ALA A 982 27.02 25.65 -22.44
CA ALA A 982 27.02 24.48 -21.56
C ALA A 982 25.93 24.62 -20.51
N ILE A 983 24.87 23.82 -20.64
CA ILE A 983 23.75 23.78 -19.71
C ILE A 983 24.03 22.69 -18.67
N LEU A 984 24.10 23.10 -17.41
CA LEU A 984 24.33 22.20 -16.28
C LEU A 984 23.02 22.05 -15.52
N THR A 985 22.43 20.85 -15.54
CA THR A 985 21.12 20.60 -14.94
C THR A 985 21.11 19.38 -14.02
N GLY A 986 19.97 19.14 -13.38
CA GLY A 986 19.77 18.17 -12.32
C GLY A 986 19.86 18.80 -10.93
N ALA A 987 19.32 18.12 -9.93
CA ALA A 987 19.25 18.60 -8.54
C ALA A 987 20.62 18.99 -7.95
N PHE A 988 21.70 18.39 -8.49
CA PHE A 988 23.07 18.75 -8.20
C PHE A 988 23.63 19.84 -9.12
N GLY A 989 23.31 19.76 -10.42
CA GLY A 989 23.93 20.51 -11.50
C GLY A 989 23.82 22.03 -11.38
N ALA A 990 22.67 22.53 -10.92
CA ALA A 990 22.40 23.97 -10.80
C ALA A 990 23.16 24.67 -9.65
N ARG A 991 23.77 23.91 -8.73
CA ARG A 991 24.19 24.44 -7.41
C ARG A 991 25.68 24.37 -7.12
N PHE A 992 26.47 23.69 -7.96
CA PHE A 992 27.91 23.58 -7.75
C PHE A 992 28.70 24.64 -8.56
N ASN A 993 29.93 24.91 -8.12
CA ASN A 993 30.80 25.83 -8.84
C ASN A 993 31.44 25.15 -10.04
N TRP A 994 30.93 25.43 -11.24
CA TRP A 994 31.44 24.84 -12.48
C TRP A 994 32.92 25.10 -12.75
N LYS A 995 33.47 26.23 -12.26
CA LYS A 995 34.91 26.53 -12.38
C LYS A 995 35.75 25.58 -11.55
N ASN A 996 35.25 25.18 -10.38
CA ASN A 996 35.93 24.19 -9.54
C ASN A 996 35.81 22.78 -10.13
N ALA A 997 34.69 22.44 -10.77
CA ALA A 997 34.58 21.19 -11.52
C ALA A 997 35.54 21.15 -12.72
N LEU A 998 35.68 22.25 -13.46
CA LEU A 998 36.70 22.39 -14.50
C LEU A 998 38.12 22.22 -13.92
N ALA A 999 38.42 22.88 -12.78
CA ALA A 999 39.74 22.82 -12.14
C ALA A 999 40.13 21.41 -11.65
N ILE A 1000 39.17 20.56 -11.30
CA ILE A 1000 39.44 19.15 -10.95
C ILE A 1000 39.41 18.22 -12.17
N GLY A 1001 39.13 18.75 -13.37
CA GLY A 1001 39.02 17.98 -14.61
C GLY A 1001 37.78 17.10 -14.67
N MET A 1002 36.65 17.58 -14.11
CA MET A 1002 35.33 16.96 -14.24
C MET A 1002 34.63 17.42 -15.53
N LEU A 1003 34.85 18.67 -15.92
CA LEU A 1003 34.45 19.23 -17.21
C LEU A 1003 35.71 19.41 -18.07
N PRO A 1004 35.65 19.17 -19.39
CA PRO A 1004 36.82 19.34 -20.25
C PRO A 1004 37.14 20.82 -20.48
N PRO A 1005 38.39 21.16 -20.85
CA PRO A 1005 38.83 22.54 -21.13
C PRO A 1005 37.94 23.30 -22.14
N ALA A 1006 37.30 22.58 -23.07
CA ALA A 1006 36.38 23.17 -24.04
C ALA A 1006 35.20 23.92 -23.40
N VAL A 1007 34.79 23.55 -22.18
CA VAL A 1007 33.72 24.24 -21.45
C VAL A 1007 34.17 25.60 -20.91
N ALA A 1008 35.48 25.84 -20.75
CA ALA A 1008 36.00 27.11 -20.22
C ALA A 1008 35.66 28.33 -21.09
N GLN A 1009 35.42 28.11 -22.38
CA GLN A 1009 35.08 29.14 -23.36
C GLN A 1009 33.56 29.24 -23.62
N ALA A 1010 32.77 28.33 -23.06
CA ALA A 1010 31.34 28.29 -23.26
C ALA A 1010 30.60 29.26 -22.30
N GLU A 1011 29.43 29.72 -22.73
CA GLU A 1011 28.46 30.31 -21.83
C GLU A 1011 27.84 29.19 -20.96
N VAL A 1012 28.12 29.21 -19.66
CA VAL A 1012 27.63 28.18 -18.72
C VAL A 1012 26.31 28.63 -18.09
N LEU A 1013 25.26 27.84 -18.32
CA LEU A 1013 23.88 28.10 -17.88
C LEU A 1013 23.45 27.04 -16.85
N PRO A 1014 23.41 27.37 -15.55
CA PRO A 1014 22.89 26.46 -14.53
C PRO A 1014 21.35 26.45 -14.52
N GLU A 1015 20.73 25.28 -14.69
CA GLU A 1015 19.27 25.11 -14.76
C GLU A 1015 18.78 24.07 -13.75
N ASP A 1016 17.80 24.42 -12.92
CA ASP A 1016 17.37 23.62 -11.76
C ASP A 1016 16.80 22.23 -12.14
N ASN A 1017 15.81 22.16 -13.05
CA ASN A 1017 15.25 20.89 -13.55
C ASN A 1017 14.75 20.99 -15.00
N LEU A 1018 15.66 20.82 -15.96
CA LEU A 1018 15.34 20.94 -17.38
C LEU A 1018 14.43 19.79 -17.89
N ALA A 1019 14.53 18.59 -17.30
CA ALA A 1019 13.62 17.48 -17.59
C ALA A 1019 12.17 17.81 -17.16
N GLY A 1020 12.01 18.41 -15.98
CA GLY A 1020 10.72 18.93 -15.49
C GLY A 1020 10.09 19.95 -16.45
N VAL A 1021 10.87 20.92 -16.92
CA VAL A 1021 10.43 21.89 -17.94
C VAL A 1021 9.98 21.18 -19.22
N GLY A 1022 10.78 20.24 -19.71
CA GLY A 1022 10.50 19.53 -20.95
C GLY A 1022 9.23 18.67 -20.91
N VAL A 1023 8.94 18.01 -19.79
CA VAL A 1023 7.70 17.22 -19.65
C VAL A 1023 6.47 18.11 -19.51
N VAL A 1024 6.59 19.29 -18.88
CA VAL A 1024 5.51 20.30 -18.86
C VAL A 1024 5.25 20.84 -20.26
N MET A 1025 6.30 21.16 -21.03
CA MET A 1025 6.14 21.56 -22.43
C MET A 1025 5.51 20.46 -23.27
N ALA A 1026 5.92 19.20 -23.07
CA ALA A 1026 5.32 18.06 -23.75
C ALA A 1026 3.85 17.89 -23.37
N LEU A 1027 3.47 18.08 -22.10
CA LEU A 1027 2.07 18.07 -21.67
C LEU A 1027 1.24 19.14 -22.40
N LEU A 1028 1.77 20.36 -22.49
CA LEU A 1028 1.04 21.54 -22.96
C LEU A 1028 1.06 21.74 -24.48
N ASP A 1029 1.99 21.13 -25.20
CA ASP A 1029 2.18 21.34 -26.64
C ASP A 1029 2.38 20.01 -27.40
N LYS A 1030 1.41 19.66 -28.26
CA LYS A 1030 1.44 18.44 -29.08
C LYS A 1030 2.56 18.43 -30.14
N LYS A 1031 3.07 19.60 -30.54
CA LYS A 1031 4.20 19.72 -31.47
C LYS A 1031 5.47 19.22 -30.79
N ILE A 1032 5.69 19.56 -29.52
CA ILE A 1032 6.82 19.05 -28.71
C ILE A 1032 6.81 17.52 -28.68
N ARG A 1033 5.63 16.91 -28.48
CA ARG A 1033 5.51 15.43 -28.47
C ARG A 1033 5.87 14.81 -29.82
N SER A 1034 5.40 15.42 -30.90
CA SER A 1034 5.63 14.95 -32.26
C SER A 1034 7.11 15.05 -32.62
N GLU A 1035 7.73 16.19 -32.34
CA GLU A 1035 9.17 16.43 -32.51
C GLU A 1035 10.00 15.45 -31.69
N ALA A 1036 9.67 15.22 -30.40
CA ALA A 1036 10.38 14.25 -29.56
C ALA A 1036 10.33 12.82 -30.13
N ARG A 1037 9.17 12.40 -30.66
CA ARG A 1037 8.99 11.07 -31.29
C ARG A 1037 9.80 10.90 -32.57
N GLU A 1038 9.99 11.97 -33.33
CA GLU A 1038 10.85 11.95 -34.52
C GLU A 1038 12.33 12.00 -34.17
N LEU A 1039 12.68 12.87 -33.22
CA LEU A 1039 14.06 13.14 -32.85
C LEU A 1039 14.74 11.94 -32.18
N CYS A 1040 14.01 11.13 -31.39
CA CYS A 1040 14.59 9.96 -30.73
C CYS A 1040 15.23 8.95 -31.70
N ARG A 1041 14.78 8.92 -32.96
CA ARG A 1041 15.33 8.07 -34.02
C ARG A 1041 16.51 8.69 -34.78
N ARG A 1042 16.73 10.00 -34.61
CA ARG A 1042 17.78 10.78 -35.30
C ARG A 1042 18.99 11.06 -34.39
N ILE A 1043 18.79 11.03 -33.07
CA ILE A 1043 19.87 11.18 -32.09
C ILE A 1043 20.84 9.99 -32.22
N ARG A 1044 22.14 10.29 -32.18
CA ARG A 1044 23.20 9.27 -32.20
C ARG A 1044 23.62 8.96 -30.76
N TYR A 1045 23.45 7.71 -30.35
CA TYR A 1045 23.89 7.25 -29.04
C TYR A 1045 25.32 6.69 -29.13
N LEU A 1046 26.20 7.13 -28.22
CA LEU A 1046 27.53 6.58 -28.04
C LEU A 1046 27.58 5.67 -26.81
N GLU A 1047 27.79 4.38 -27.03
CA GLU A 1047 28.00 3.39 -25.97
C GLU A 1047 29.49 3.37 -25.56
N LEU A 1048 29.83 4.10 -24.50
CA LEU A 1048 31.20 4.26 -24.01
C LEU A 1048 31.87 2.92 -23.67
N ALA A 1049 31.12 1.96 -23.11
CA ALA A 1049 31.68 0.67 -22.70
C ALA A 1049 32.13 -0.20 -23.89
N SER A 1050 31.62 0.09 -25.09
CA SER A 1050 31.98 -0.63 -26.33
C SER A 1050 33.14 0.01 -27.08
N ASP A 1051 33.55 1.21 -26.68
CA ASP A 1051 34.62 1.95 -27.35
C ASP A 1051 36.00 1.44 -26.86
N PRO A 1052 36.88 0.95 -27.75
CA PRO A 1052 38.15 0.35 -27.36
C PRO A 1052 39.09 1.31 -26.62
N ASP A 1053 38.98 2.62 -26.89
CA ASP A 1053 39.86 3.63 -26.33
C ASP A 1053 39.36 4.18 -24.98
N PHE A 1054 38.11 3.86 -24.60
CA PHE A 1054 37.47 4.41 -23.40
C PHE A 1054 38.22 4.05 -22.12
N ALA A 1055 38.66 2.80 -21.95
CA ALA A 1055 39.31 2.36 -20.72
C ALA A 1055 40.63 3.11 -20.45
N GLU A 1056 41.42 3.36 -21.49
CA GLU A 1056 42.67 4.12 -21.39
C GLU A 1056 42.41 5.61 -21.14
N ALA A 1057 41.47 6.21 -21.88
CA ALA A 1057 41.10 7.60 -21.71
C ALA A 1057 40.51 7.89 -20.32
N PHE A 1058 39.62 7.02 -19.84
CA PHE A 1058 39.05 7.09 -18.49
C PHE A 1058 40.13 7.00 -17.42
N ALA A 1059 41.07 6.06 -17.55
CA ALA A 1059 42.18 5.92 -16.61
C ALA A 1059 43.04 7.20 -16.54
N LYS A 1060 43.36 7.82 -17.68
CA LYS A 1060 44.08 9.11 -17.73
C LYS A 1060 43.26 10.23 -17.07
N ALA A 1061 41.97 10.31 -17.39
CA ALA A 1061 41.06 11.32 -16.88
C ALA A 1061 40.80 11.22 -15.37
N THR A 1062 41.20 10.13 -14.68
CA THR A 1062 41.17 10.07 -13.21
C THR A 1062 42.19 10.98 -12.53
N THR A 1063 43.26 11.39 -13.23
CA THR A 1063 44.30 12.28 -12.70
C THR A 1063 43.77 13.71 -12.59
N PHE A 1064 44.01 14.41 -11.48
CA PHE A 1064 43.66 15.82 -11.35
C PHE A 1064 44.58 16.70 -12.20
N PRO A 1065 44.05 17.76 -12.86
CA PRO A 1065 44.87 18.73 -13.58
C PRO A 1065 45.95 19.38 -12.70
N ASN A 1066 46.97 19.96 -13.32
CA ASN A 1066 47.95 20.76 -12.58
C ASN A 1066 47.30 22.06 -12.10
N ALA A 1067 47.63 22.50 -10.88
CA ALA A 1067 47.05 23.71 -10.30
C ALA A 1067 47.41 25.01 -11.06
N ALA A 1068 48.31 24.94 -12.05
CA ALA A 1068 48.73 26.03 -12.92
C ALA A 1068 48.01 26.04 -14.28
N ASP A 1069 47.33 24.94 -14.62
CA ASP A 1069 46.48 24.78 -15.82
C ASP A 1069 45.01 25.05 -15.43
#